data_AF-A0A367KUP9-F1
#
_entry.id   AF-A0A367KUP9-F1
#
_cell.length_a   1.000
_cell.length_b   1.000
_cell.length_c   1.000
_cell.angle_alpha   90.00
_cell.angle_beta   90.00
_cell.angle_gamma   90.00
#
_symmetry.space_group_name_H-M   'P 1'
#
loop_
_entity.id
_entity.type
_entity.pdbx_description
1 polymer ?
#
loop_
_entity_poly.entity_id
_entity_poly.type
_entity_poly.pdbx_seq_one_letter_code
_entity_poly.pdbx_strand_id
1 'polypeptide(L)'
;HFLEGIQVLIAQGHVNVDLAEKVNGWTPLMAAAIEGFKDIVQTLLKANANKEKVDHNGWTASDHAVFRGYLDIGRLTLPKDPKAYLDPSVRAKLPGTSDDESGASTPNSTASKPAKASKSVSKASRLYGHKYLTDLSMIVITLGSNDIRNALCHKFIELSEKFQGEQRLSLSVSATNASGEFPIIDLPSEFTHDFYPEPIVLLTQKPEEVTLRFDLIETFGSSRDSSVLARGTSVLAGDFIFSKSKGFKGPTEKASLRGQQTVPLVQAKDLECVGTLGFEFIVITPFQHKNMRIGDRYTYYKSVDTQVIGHRGSGMNRKGSKLQVGENTVLSFVTAASLGAEYVEFDVQLTKDLVPVIYHDWTVTETGYDIPLNSITLEQFLNLRRSGRIKEYHTGVSEGQHGISIPVSSAITTEKPLPPTPLTNGVVQHNTGSGAQTPNGVRTSRSHSFSASSPNRLDLTDPFEQTRTSKAGKIKGNGPNTIQGPFTTLAETLRSVPKTAGFNIEVKYPMIDEAEQDELTSFQELNIYVDTILECVYDNVEQDRHVIFSSFHPEICLALNLKQPNYPVFFLTDAGTLPMADSRCNSLQEAVRFAKQADLLGIVAASEPILEAPRMVQVIKEMGLLLFTYGVLNNEVENAVAQKYYGVDAVIVDSVLPVRKGLRGD
;
A
#
# COMPACT_ATOMS: atom_id res chain seq x y z
N HIS A 1 11.50 2.08 34.72
CA HIS A 1 12.77 1.81 35.43
C HIS A 1 13.96 2.59 34.86
N PHE A 2 14.28 2.52 33.55
CA PHE A 2 15.48 3.20 33.00
C PHE A 2 15.52 4.73 33.22
N LEU A 3 14.39 5.43 33.05
CA LEU A 3 14.33 6.90 33.17
C LEU A 3 14.87 7.43 34.52
N GLU A 4 14.45 6.83 35.64
CA GLU A 4 14.84 7.25 36.99
C GLU A 4 16.35 7.10 37.20
N GLY A 5 16.92 5.98 36.76
CA GLY A 5 18.37 5.73 36.81
C GLY A 5 19.17 6.77 36.01
N ILE A 6 18.69 7.12 34.82
CA ILE A 6 19.31 8.16 33.96
C ILE A 6 19.21 9.54 34.62
N GLN A 7 18.07 9.89 35.22
CA GLN A 7 17.91 11.15 35.95
C GLN A 7 18.86 11.25 37.16
N VAL A 8 19.01 10.18 37.93
CA VAL A 8 19.96 10.11 39.06
C VAL A 8 21.40 10.27 38.58
N LEU A 9 21.79 9.61 37.48
CA LEU A 9 23.13 9.72 36.90
C LEU A 9 23.43 11.15 36.42
N ILE A 10 22.49 11.78 35.70
CA ILE A 10 22.64 13.17 35.24
C ILE A 10 22.74 14.13 36.44
N ALA A 11 21.95 13.91 37.49
CA ALA A 11 21.95 14.74 38.70
C ALA A 11 23.28 14.71 39.49
N GLN A 12 24.13 13.69 39.28
CA GLN A 12 25.49 13.66 39.85
C GLN A 12 26.45 14.66 39.19
N GLY A 13 26.09 15.28 38.06
CA GLY A 13 26.82 16.41 37.45
C GLY A 13 28.16 16.09 36.78
N HIS A 14 28.61 14.82 36.82
CA HIS A 14 29.89 14.37 36.27
C HIS A 14 29.77 13.37 35.11
N VAL A 15 28.53 13.05 34.67
CA VAL A 15 28.28 12.07 33.61
C VAL A 15 28.39 12.71 32.23
N ASN A 16 29.19 12.11 31.36
CA ASN A 16 29.28 12.48 29.95
C ASN A 16 28.11 11.86 29.16
N VAL A 17 27.05 12.64 28.93
CA VAL A 17 25.85 12.23 28.17
C VAL A 17 26.11 11.92 26.68
N ASP A 18 27.30 12.29 26.19
CA ASP A 18 27.75 12.10 24.81
C ASP A 18 28.78 10.96 24.67
N LEU A 19 29.00 10.15 25.72
CA LEU A 19 29.93 9.02 25.68
C LEU A 19 29.43 7.94 24.72
N ALA A 20 30.10 7.78 23.58
CA ALA A 20 29.81 6.71 22.63
C ALA A 20 30.30 5.35 23.13
N GLU A 21 29.52 4.28 22.90
CA GLU A 21 29.99 2.91 23.08
C GLU A 21 30.95 2.48 21.94
N LYS A 22 31.60 1.32 22.08
CA LYS A 22 32.80 0.96 21.28
C LYS A 22 32.53 0.20 19.99
N VAL A 23 31.35 -0.41 19.84
CA VAL A 23 31.01 -1.33 18.74
C VAL A 23 30.46 -0.53 17.57
N ASN A 24 29.34 0.16 17.77
CA ASN A 24 28.62 0.92 16.75
C ASN A 24 28.90 2.43 16.85
N GLY A 25 29.44 2.91 17.97
CA GLY A 25 29.64 4.34 18.23
C GLY A 25 28.40 5.03 18.81
N TRP A 26 27.42 4.28 19.33
CA TRP A 26 26.16 4.85 19.79
C TRP A 26 26.32 5.67 21.07
N THR A 27 25.79 6.88 21.06
CA THR A 27 25.60 7.69 22.28
C THR A 27 24.34 7.27 23.02
N PRO A 28 24.18 7.62 24.32
CA PRO A 28 22.92 7.46 25.03
C PRO A 28 21.71 8.04 24.30
N LEU A 29 21.89 9.15 23.56
CA LEU A 29 20.84 9.79 22.77
C LEU A 29 20.45 8.94 21.55
N MET A 30 21.42 8.31 20.88
CA MET A 30 21.16 7.37 19.79
C MET A 30 20.47 6.10 20.29
N ALA A 31 20.96 5.50 21.38
CA ALA A 31 20.33 4.33 21.98
C ALA A 31 18.87 4.62 22.37
N ALA A 32 18.60 5.72 23.08
CA ALA A 32 17.23 6.11 23.43
C ALA A 32 16.34 6.41 22.20
N ALA A 33 16.93 6.83 21.08
CA ALA A 33 16.22 7.06 19.82
C ALA A 33 15.97 5.77 19.01
N ILE A 34 16.87 4.79 19.11
CA ILE A 34 16.75 3.45 18.53
C ILE A 34 15.61 2.66 19.21
N GLU A 35 15.48 2.78 20.53
CA GLU A 35 14.48 2.08 21.35
C GLU A 35 13.13 2.82 21.48
N GLY A 36 12.95 3.97 20.81
CA GLY A 36 11.70 4.74 20.92
C GLY A 36 11.46 5.43 22.28
N PHE A 37 12.45 5.53 23.16
CA PHE A 37 12.32 6.09 24.52
C PHE A 37 12.33 7.62 24.55
N LYS A 38 11.22 8.22 24.08
CA LYS A 38 11.00 9.67 23.96
C LYS A 38 11.25 10.46 25.25
N ASP A 39 10.88 9.91 26.41
CA ASP A 39 11.07 10.49 27.74
C ASP A 39 12.56 10.57 28.13
N ILE A 40 13.32 9.52 27.82
CA ILE A 40 14.78 9.47 27.97
C ILE A 40 15.44 10.43 26.99
N VAL A 41 15.04 10.45 25.72
CA VAL A 41 15.51 11.43 24.71
C VAL A 41 15.31 12.86 25.23
N GLN A 42 14.11 13.22 25.69
CA GLN A 42 13.85 14.56 26.24
C GLN A 42 14.72 14.87 27.48
N THR A 43 15.01 13.87 28.31
CA THR A 43 15.86 14.04 29.50
C THR A 43 17.33 14.26 29.12
N LEU A 44 17.85 13.50 28.15
CA LEU A 44 19.21 13.67 27.62
C LEU A 44 19.38 15.02 26.89
N LEU A 45 18.38 15.45 26.13
CA LEU A 45 18.39 16.76 25.46
C LEU A 45 18.36 17.92 26.47
N LYS A 46 17.63 17.80 27.59
CA LYS A 46 17.69 18.77 28.71
C LYS A 46 19.06 18.81 29.39
N ALA A 47 19.82 17.72 29.32
CA ALA A 47 21.21 17.63 29.78
C ALA A 47 22.24 18.06 28.71
N ASN A 48 21.80 18.70 27.62
CA ASN A 48 22.62 19.17 26.49
C ASN A 48 23.33 18.06 25.68
N ALA A 49 22.74 16.85 25.59
CA ALA A 49 23.24 15.82 24.67
C ALA A 49 23.28 16.32 23.22
N ASN A 50 24.37 16.00 22.50
CA ASN A 50 24.67 16.58 21.20
C ASN A 50 23.98 15.81 20.05
N LYS A 51 23.01 16.47 19.42
CA LYS A 51 22.26 15.99 18.24
C LYS A 51 23.12 15.81 16.98
N GLU A 52 24.20 16.56 16.85
CA GLU A 52 25.07 16.59 15.67
C GLU A 52 26.09 15.43 15.65
N LYS A 53 26.15 14.63 16.73
CA LYS A 53 27.00 13.43 16.77
C LYS A 53 26.48 12.36 15.82
N VAL A 54 27.42 11.67 15.19
CA VAL A 54 27.16 10.51 14.33
C VAL A 54 27.86 9.27 14.87
N ASP A 55 27.26 8.11 14.60
CA ASP A 55 27.83 6.80 14.93
C ASP A 55 28.91 6.36 13.90
N HIS A 56 29.45 5.13 14.03
CA HIS A 56 30.45 4.60 13.10
C HIS A 56 29.94 4.45 11.65
N ASN A 57 28.63 4.43 11.42
CA ASN A 57 27.99 4.40 10.11
C ASN A 57 27.62 5.80 9.61
N GLY A 58 27.95 6.86 10.35
CA GLY A 58 27.60 8.24 10.02
C GLY A 58 26.14 8.61 10.30
N TRP A 59 25.40 7.85 11.12
CA TRP A 59 23.99 8.11 11.44
C TRP A 59 23.86 8.96 12.70
N THR A 60 22.99 9.97 12.66
CA THR A 60 22.58 10.75 13.82
C THR A 60 21.49 10.03 14.64
N ALA A 61 21.18 10.53 15.83
CA ALA A 61 20.01 10.07 16.59
C ALA A 61 18.68 10.29 15.83
N SER A 62 18.62 11.30 14.94
CA SER A 62 17.45 11.57 14.11
C SER A 62 17.29 10.52 13.00
N ASP A 63 18.39 10.14 12.33
CA ASP A 63 18.37 9.10 11.28
C ASP A 63 17.86 7.77 11.83
N HIS A 64 18.38 7.34 12.99
CA HIS A 64 17.95 6.11 13.66
C HIS A 64 16.46 6.13 14.05
N ALA A 65 15.98 7.25 14.57
CA ALA A 65 14.57 7.41 14.94
C ALA A 65 13.64 7.35 13.72
N VAL A 66 13.95 8.12 12.67
CA VAL A 66 13.11 8.19 11.45
C VAL A 66 13.09 6.85 10.72
N PHE A 67 14.23 6.16 10.61
CA PHE A 67 14.29 4.84 9.96
C PHE A 67 13.38 3.81 10.64
N ARG A 68 13.23 3.89 11.96
CA ARG A 68 12.43 3.00 12.81
C ARG A 68 10.98 3.47 13.02
N GLY A 69 10.56 4.56 12.39
CA GLY A 69 9.20 5.10 12.49
C GLY A 69 8.95 6.02 13.67
N TYR A 70 9.95 6.31 14.51
CA TYR A 70 9.84 7.23 15.65
C TYR A 70 9.99 8.70 15.21
N LEU A 71 9.12 9.17 14.31
CA LEU A 71 9.23 10.49 13.66
C LEU A 71 9.21 11.66 14.67
N ASP A 72 8.47 11.52 15.77
CA ASP A 72 8.41 12.53 16.82
C ASP A 72 9.74 12.66 17.60
N ILE A 73 10.47 11.55 17.79
CA ILE A 73 11.85 11.54 18.27
C ILE A 73 12.80 12.10 17.20
N GLY A 74 12.60 11.75 15.94
CA GLY A 74 13.35 12.31 14.80
C GLY A 74 13.32 13.84 14.83
N ARG A 75 12.12 14.44 14.89
CA ARG A 75 11.92 15.89 15.03
C ARG A 75 12.54 16.48 16.30
N LEU A 76 12.50 15.76 17.42
CA LEU A 76 13.15 16.20 18.67
C LEU A 76 14.68 16.17 18.57
N THR A 77 15.26 15.26 17.78
CA THR A 77 16.71 15.04 17.64
C THR A 77 17.31 15.58 16.36
N LEU A 78 16.50 16.23 15.49
CA LEU A 78 16.92 16.78 14.21
C LEU A 78 18.17 17.70 14.35
N PRO A 79 19.23 17.46 13.56
CA PRO A 79 20.43 18.30 13.55
C PRO A 79 20.17 19.67 12.91
N LYS A 80 21.06 20.64 13.13
CA LYS A 80 20.93 22.01 12.58
C LYS A 80 21.03 22.07 11.06
N ASP A 81 21.81 21.19 10.45
CA ASP A 81 21.88 21.02 9.01
C ASP A 81 21.75 19.52 8.64
N PRO A 82 20.53 19.02 8.42
CA PRO A 82 20.30 17.63 7.99
C PRO A 82 20.94 17.28 6.64
N LYS A 83 21.37 18.29 5.85
CA LYS A 83 21.96 18.09 4.51
C LYS A 83 23.49 18.02 4.54
N ALA A 84 24.13 18.50 5.61
CA ALA A 84 25.59 18.43 5.78
C ALA A 84 26.13 16.99 5.71
N TYR A 85 25.30 16.00 6.04
CA TYR A 85 25.66 14.59 6.12
C TYR A 85 25.31 13.77 4.87
N LEU A 86 24.99 14.41 3.74
CA LEU A 86 24.63 13.73 2.48
C LEU A 86 25.81 13.23 1.62
N ASP A 87 27.05 13.26 2.15
CA ASP A 87 28.25 12.89 1.38
C ASP A 87 28.21 11.41 0.92
N PRO A 88 28.38 11.12 -0.39
CA PRO A 88 28.29 9.75 -0.95
C PRO A 88 29.37 8.75 -0.51
N SER A 89 30.30 9.13 0.36
CA SER A 89 31.44 8.27 0.77
C SER A 89 31.13 7.26 1.87
N VAL A 90 29.93 7.30 2.48
CA VAL A 90 29.58 6.47 3.65
C VAL A 90 28.65 5.33 3.27
N ARG A 91 29.23 4.13 3.11
CA ARG A 91 28.49 2.87 2.90
C ARG A 91 27.65 2.54 4.14
N ALA A 92 26.33 2.60 4.04
CA ALA A 92 25.42 2.32 5.14
C ALA A 92 25.23 0.80 5.31
N LYS A 93 25.63 0.28 6.47
CA LYS A 93 25.25 -1.07 6.90
C LYS A 93 23.92 -1.03 7.66
N LEU A 94 23.12 -2.08 7.53
CA LEU A 94 22.00 -2.32 8.45
C LEU A 94 22.57 -2.58 9.86
N PRO A 95 22.00 -1.99 10.92
CA PRO A 95 22.37 -2.34 12.28
C PRO A 95 22.16 -3.84 12.54
N GLY A 96 23.23 -4.56 12.90
CA GLY A 96 23.14 -5.96 13.35
C GLY A 96 23.58 -7.06 12.36
N THR A 97 23.98 -6.75 11.12
CA THR A 97 24.47 -7.80 10.19
C THR A 97 25.94 -8.16 10.45
N SER A 98 26.21 -9.36 10.97
CA SER A 98 27.57 -9.94 11.06
C SER A 98 28.01 -10.54 9.72
N ASP A 99 29.17 -10.13 9.22
CA ASP A 99 29.75 -10.65 7.96
C ASP A 99 30.39 -12.03 8.17
N ASP A 100 29.66 -13.12 7.86
CA ASP A 100 30.19 -14.50 7.88
C ASP A 100 30.16 -15.17 6.49
N GLU A 101 30.74 -14.51 5.49
CA GLU A 101 31.19 -15.15 4.25
C GLU A 101 32.64 -14.76 3.94
N SER A 102 33.58 -15.65 4.28
CA SER A 102 34.97 -15.59 3.80
C SER A 102 35.36 -16.92 3.17
N GLY A 103 35.71 -16.92 1.86
CA GLY A 103 35.81 -18.21 1.16
C GLY A 103 36.28 -18.27 -0.30
N ALA A 104 37.00 -17.28 -0.85
CA ALA A 104 37.72 -17.48 -2.12
C ALA A 104 38.91 -16.53 -2.28
N SER A 105 40.14 -17.07 -2.27
CA SER A 105 41.38 -16.35 -2.52
C SER A 105 41.87 -16.57 -3.96
N THR A 106 42.52 -15.57 -4.56
CA THR A 106 43.92 -15.61 -5.10
C THR A 106 44.27 -14.32 -5.90
N PRO A 107 45.56 -13.96 -6.12
CA PRO A 107 45.97 -12.55 -6.00
C PRO A 107 46.68 -11.89 -7.21
N ASN A 108 46.92 -10.58 -7.04
CA ASN A 108 47.99 -9.74 -7.62
C ASN A 108 47.99 -9.34 -9.12
N SER A 109 47.92 -8.03 -9.38
CA SER A 109 49.11 -7.27 -9.83
C SER A 109 49.00 -5.74 -9.72
N THR A 110 50.03 -5.13 -9.08
CA THR A 110 50.65 -3.80 -9.34
C THR A 110 49.82 -2.50 -9.43
N ALA A 111 50.32 -1.47 -8.73
CA ALA A 111 49.74 -0.12 -8.61
C ALA A 111 50.08 0.85 -9.77
N SER A 112 49.26 1.88 -9.99
CA SER A 112 49.64 3.27 -9.60
C SER A 112 48.67 4.40 -10.00
N LYS A 113 48.38 5.26 -8.99
CA LYS A 113 48.02 6.70 -9.04
C LYS A 113 46.67 7.18 -9.66
N PRO A 114 46.16 8.35 -9.20
CA PRO A 114 44.74 8.68 -9.28
C PRO A 114 44.36 9.58 -10.46
N ALA A 115 43.13 9.42 -10.94
CA ALA A 115 42.53 10.32 -11.93
C ALA A 115 41.09 10.71 -11.52
N LYS A 116 40.92 12.01 -11.28
CA LYS A 116 39.73 12.89 -11.43
C LYS A 116 38.33 12.28 -11.25
N ALA A 117 37.56 12.96 -10.39
CA ALA A 117 36.14 12.77 -10.14
C ALA A 117 35.29 12.39 -11.37
N SER A 118 34.50 11.33 -11.21
CA SER A 118 33.40 10.97 -12.11
C SER A 118 32.10 10.90 -11.32
N LYS A 119 31.10 11.66 -11.74
CA LYS A 119 29.74 11.60 -11.21
C LYS A 119 29.05 10.32 -11.71
N SER A 120 28.77 9.39 -10.80
CA SER A 120 27.53 8.61 -10.83
C SER A 120 27.39 7.80 -9.54
N VAL A 121 26.34 8.06 -8.76
CA VAL A 121 25.76 7.01 -7.91
C VAL A 121 25.41 5.86 -8.85
N SER A 122 25.78 4.63 -8.49
CA SER A 122 25.70 3.48 -9.39
C SER A 122 24.27 3.24 -9.87
N LYS A 123 24.04 3.37 -11.18
CA LYS A 123 22.75 3.08 -11.81
C LYS A 123 22.37 1.62 -11.56
N ALA A 124 21.29 1.40 -10.81
CA ALA A 124 20.73 0.08 -10.56
C ALA A 124 20.08 -0.48 -11.83
N SER A 125 20.87 -1.08 -12.72
CA SER A 125 20.38 -1.86 -13.84
C SER A 125 20.29 -3.34 -13.46
N ARG A 126 19.22 -3.73 -12.74
CA ARG A 126 18.93 -5.15 -12.47
C ARG A 126 18.40 -5.78 -13.77
N LEU A 127 19.18 -6.66 -14.40
CA LEU A 127 18.65 -7.63 -15.37
C LEU A 127 17.92 -8.69 -14.56
N TYR A 128 16.63 -8.91 -14.81
CA TYR A 128 15.82 -9.71 -13.90
C TYR A 128 15.34 -11.04 -14.51
N GLY A 129 15.49 -12.09 -13.71
CA GLY A 129 14.58 -13.23 -13.68
C GLY A 129 14.06 -13.37 -12.25
N HIS A 130 12.73 -13.31 -12.08
CA HIS A 130 12.01 -13.50 -10.82
C HIS A 130 12.06 -14.96 -10.30
N LYS A 131 11.66 -15.14 -9.03
CA LYS A 131 10.67 -16.16 -8.60
C LYS A 131 9.46 -15.37 -8.06
N TYR A 132 8.22 -15.40 -8.57
CA TYR A 132 7.57 -16.19 -9.63
C TYR A 132 7.38 -17.71 -9.38
N LEU A 133 6.13 -18.18 -9.54
CA LEU A 133 5.60 -19.55 -9.41
C LEU A 133 5.01 -20.06 -10.73
N THR A 134 5.14 -21.36 -11.00
CA THR A 134 4.70 -22.00 -12.26
C THR A 134 3.64 -23.08 -12.07
N ASP A 135 3.92 -24.06 -11.23
CA ASP A 135 3.14 -25.28 -10.99
C ASP A 135 3.02 -25.59 -9.49
N LEU A 136 3.97 -25.14 -8.67
CA LEU A 136 3.91 -25.22 -7.22
C LEU A 136 3.20 -23.99 -6.62
N SER A 137 2.40 -24.23 -5.59
CA SER A 137 1.94 -23.20 -4.66
C SER A 137 3.02 -22.95 -3.61
N MET A 138 3.18 -21.70 -3.18
CA MET A 138 4.01 -21.33 -2.04
C MET A 138 3.17 -21.26 -0.77
N ILE A 139 3.70 -21.77 0.33
CA ILE A 139 3.17 -21.59 1.68
C ILE A 139 4.21 -20.78 2.45
N VAL A 140 3.80 -19.66 3.03
CA VAL A 140 4.60 -18.87 3.96
C VAL A 140 4.00 -19.03 5.35
N ILE A 141 4.84 -19.35 6.33
CA ILE A 141 4.46 -19.55 7.73
C ILE A 141 5.23 -18.52 8.57
N THR A 142 4.50 -17.64 9.27
CA THR A 142 5.05 -16.70 10.23
C THR A 142 4.76 -17.22 11.63
N LEU A 143 5.78 -17.51 12.43
CA LEU A 143 5.57 -17.86 13.84
C LEU A 143 5.06 -16.62 14.59
N GLY A 144 3.96 -16.77 15.34
CA GLY A 144 3.30 -15.67 16.04
C GLY A 144 2.20 -15.02 15.23
N SER A 145 2.27 -13.69 15.12
CA SER A 145 1.31 -12.86 14.37
C SER A 145 2.02 -11.62 13.81
N ASN A 146 1.63 -11.16 12.62
CA ASN A 146 2.08 -9.87 12.11
C ASN A 146 1.29 -8.69 12.71
N ASP A 147 0.15 -8.92 13.35
CA ASP A 147 -0.63 -7.87 14.03
C ASP A 147 -0.01 -7.54 15.41
N ILE A 148 0.59 -6.37 15.55
CA ILE A 148 1.25 -5.90 16.79
C ILE A 148 0.32 -5.79 17.99
N ARG A 149 -1.00 -5.81 17.76
CA ARG A 149 -2.04 -5.76 18.80
C ARG A 149 -2.38 -7.16 19.33
N ASN A 150 -1.96 -8.21 18.62
CA ASN A 150 -2.14 -9.60 18.99
C ASN A 150 -1.03 -10.04 19.96
N ALA A 151 -1.40 -10.66 21.09
CA ALA A 151 -0.43 -11.17 22.06
C ALA A 151 0.59 -12.17 21.46
N LEU A 152 0.20 -12.88 20.40
CA LEU A 152 1.07 -13.80 19.67
C LEU A 152 2.21 -13.10 18.90
N CYS A 153 2.14 -11.78 18.66
CA CYS A 153 3.20 -11.02 17.98
C CYS A 153 4.53 -11.01 18.75
N HIS A 154 4.47 -11.01 20.09
CA HIS A 154 5.68 -10.99 20.94
C HIS A 154 5.99 -12.35 21.58
N LYS A 155 5.05 -13.30 21.53
CA LYS A 155 5.17 -14.62 22.16
C LYS A 155 4.44 -15.67 21.34
N PHE A 156 5.11 -16.21 20.32
CA PHE A 156 4.54 -17.26 19.47
C PHE A 156 4.47 -18.64 20.14
N ILE A 157 5.17 -18.84 21.26
CA ILE A 157 5.20 -20.11 21.99
C ILE A 157 5.05 -19.87 23.49
N GLU A 158 4.18 -20.65 24.12
CA GLU A 158 3.93 -20.61 25.56
C GLU A 158 4.12 -21.99 26.16
N LEU A 159 5.21 -22.17 26.91
CA LEU A 159 5.53 -23.41 27.61
C LEU A 159 5.05 -23.34 29.06
N SER A 160 4.71 -24.49 29.64
CA SER A 160 4.41 -24.65 31.06
C SER A 160 5.65 -24.46 31.94
N GLU A 161 5.45 -24.09 33.22
CA GLU A 161 6.54 -23.77 34.17
C GLU A 161 7.65 -24.83 34.24
N LYS A 162 7.31 -26.12 34.10
CA LYS A 162 8.25 -27.26 34.04
C LYS A 162 9.34 -27.09 32.97
N PHE A 163 9.05 -26.37 31.89
CA PHE A 163 9.90 -26.17 30.71
C PHE A 163 10.40 -24.72 30.56
N GLN A 164 10.16 -23.84 31.54
CA GLN A 164 10.65 -22.45 31.58
C GLN A 164 11.97 -22.30 32.39
N GLY A 165 12.66 -23.41 32.70
CA GLY A 165 13.89 -23.42 33.50
C GLY A 165 15.18 -23.20 32.70
N GLU A 166 16.33 -23.56 33.27
CA GLU A 166 17.67 -23.40 32.65
C GLU A 166 17.91 -24.24 31.38
N GLN A 167 16.96 -25.09 30.97
CA GLN A 167 17.07 -25.88 29.75
C GLN A 167 16.94 -24.98 28.52
N ARG A 168 17.98 -24.94 27.69
CA ARG A 168 17.90 -24.33 26.36
C ARG A 168 17.15 -25.27 25.41
N LEU A 169 16.10 -24.72 24.81
CA LEU A 169 15.18 -25.42 23.93
C LEU A 169 15.28 -24.84 22.53
N SER A 170 15.10 -25.68 21.53
CA SER A 170 15.00 -25.29 20.13
C SER A 170 13.74 -25.90 19.51
N LEU A 171 13.22 -25.24 18.49
CA LEU A 171 12.05 -25.67 17.73
C LEU A 171 12.48 -26.15 16.35
N SER A 172 12.37 -27.45 16.07
CA SER A 172 12.56 -28.01 14.73
C SER A 172 11.25 -28.00 13.97
N VAL A 173 11.21 -27.34 12.81
CA VAL A 173 10.03 -27.28 11.94
C VAL A 173 10.18 -28.29 10.82
N SER A 174 9.17 -29.13 10.56
CA SER A 174 9.14 -30.03 9.41
C SER A 174 7.75 -30.12 8.78
N ALA A 175 7.68 -30.54 7.52
CA ALA A 175 6.41 -30.74 6.81
C ALA A 175 6.38 -32.06 6.04
N THR A 176 5.19 -32.60 5.80
CA THR A 176 4.95 -33.66 4.82
C THR A 176 4.23 -33.09 3.60
N ASN A 177 4.47 -33.68 2.42
CA ASN A 177 3.88 -33.25 1.14
C ASN A 177 4.23 -31.81 0.71
N ALA A 178 5.31 -31.25 1.26
CA ALA A 178 5.89 -29.97 0.87
C ALA A 178 7.43 -30.06 0.92
N SER A 179 8.09 -29.25 0.10
CA SER A 179 9.55 -29.08 0.07
C SER A 179 9.92 -27.64 0.45
N GLY A 180 11.03 -27.44 1.15
CA GLY A 180 11.49 -26.13 1.57
C GLY A 180 12.69 -26.25 2.49
N GLU A 181 13.12 -25.13 3.05
CA GLU A 181 14.09 -25.14 4.14
C GLU A 181 13.36 -25.34 5.47
N PHE A 182 13.92 -26.21 6.31
CA PHE A 182 13.33 -26.68 7.56
C PHE A 182 14.22 -26.21 8.72
N PRO A 183 13.97 -25.02 9.29
CA PRO A 183 14.85 -24.45 10.29
C PRO A 183 14.74 -25.16 11.64
N ILE A 184 15.84 -25.11 12.38
CA ILE A 184 15.86 -25.32 13.83
C ILE A 184 16.04 -23.92 14.43
N ILE A 185 15.06 -23.49 15.22
CA ILE A 185 14.97 -22.14 15.78
C ILE A 185 15.28 -22.25 17.27
N ASP A 186 16.44 -21.75 17.69
CA ASP A 186 16.78 -21.68 19.12
C ASP A 186 15.85 -20.70 19.82
N LEU A 187 15.19 -21.17 20.89
CA LEU A 187 14.24 -20.35 21.64
C LEU A 187 14.98 -19.48 22.65
N PRO A 188 14.65 -18.18 22.77
CA PRO A 188 15.29 -17.31 23.72
C PRO A 188 14.87 -17.68 25.15
N SER A 189 15.76 -17.47 26.13
CA SER A 189 15.45 -17.68 27.55
C SER A 189 14.43 -16.67 28.08
N GLU A 190 14.39 -15.47 27.49
CA GLU A 190 13.38 -14.45 27.72
C GLU A 190 12.93 -13.91 26.36
N PHE A 191 11.63 -13.86 26.09
CA PHE A 191 11.09 -13.25 24.88
C PHE A 191 11.18 -11.72 25.00
N THR A 192 12.31 -11.17 24.57
CA THR A 192 12.49 -9.74 24.36
C THR A 192 11.74 -9.28 23.11
N HIS A 193 11.50 -7.97 22.97
CA HIS A 193 10.72 -7.40 21.87
C HIS A 193 11.35 -7.54 20.47
N ASP A 194 12.55 -8.12 20.34
CA ASP A 194 13.32 -8.22 19.08
C ASP A 194 13.38 -9.64 18.49
N PHE A 195 12.84 -10.66 19.15
CA PHE A 195 12.93 -12.04 18.66
C PHE A 195 11.84 -12.37 17.62
N TYR A 196 12.13 -12.06 16.35
CA TYR A 196 11.29 -12.42 15.21
C TYR A 196 11.98 -13.49 14.34
N PRO A 197 11.53 -14.76 14.38
CA PRO A 197 12.01 -15.79 13.47
C PRO A 197 11.70 -15.42 12.01
N GLU A 198 12.62 -15.71 11.10
CA GLU A 198 12.37 -15.55 9.67
C GLU A 198 11.19 -16.45 9.21
N PRO A 199 10.26 -15.95 8.38
CA PRO A 199 9.18 -16.73 7.80
C PRO A 199 9.66 -18.02 7.12
N ILE A 200 9.04 -19.14 7.45
CA ILE A 200 9.34 -20.44 6.85
C ILE A 200 8.60 -20.53 5.52
N VAL A 201 9.35 -20.78 4.43
CA VAL A 201 8.81 -20.86 3.07
C VAL A 201 8.85 -22.31 2.56
N LEU A 202 7.67 -22.83 2.22
CA LEU A 202 7.50 -24.17 1.66
C LEU A 202 6.85 -24.09 0.26
N LEU A 203 7.08 -25.11 -0.55
CA LEU A 203 6.51 -25.28 -1.89
C LEU A 203 5.79 -26.63 -1.98
N THR A 204 4.65 -26.67 -2.65
CA THR A 204 3.86 -27.90 -2.83
C THR A 204 2.93 -27.82 -4.04
N GLN A 205 2.59 -28.97 -4.63
CA GLN A 205 1.53 -29.07 -5.64
C GLN A 205 0.11 -29.07 -5.03
N LYS A 206 0.00 -29.42 -3.74
CA LYS A 206 -1.28 -29.64 -3.04
C LYS A 206 -1.22 -29.13 -1.60
N PRO A 207 -1.43 -27.83 -1.37
CA PRO A 207 -1.41 -27.24 -0.03
C PRO A 207 -2.43 -27.89 0.93
N GLU A 208 -3.48 -28.52 0.43
CA GLU A 208 -4.46 -29.24 1.22
C GLU A 208 -3.99 -30.60 1.77
N GLU A 209 -2.91 -31.17 1.23
CA GLU A 209 -2.29 -32.41 1.72
C GLU A 209 -1.11 -32.14 2.68
N VAL A 210 -0.78 -30.88 2.97
CA VAL A 210 0.36 -30.50 3.81
C VAL A 210 0.03 -30.62 5.30
N THR A 211 0.86 -31.38 6.01
CA THR A 211 0.87 -31.45 7.48
C THR A 211 2.19 -30.88 8.00
N LEU A 212 2.10 -29.87 8.86
CA LEU A 212 3.23 -29.27 9.58
C LEU A 212 3.46 -29.99 10.90
N ARG A 213 4.72 -30.06 11.32
CA ARG A 213 5.15 -30.58 12.63
C ARG A 213 6.14 -29.59 13.25
N PHE A 214 5.95 -29.37 14.54
CA PHE A 214 6.72 -28.44 15.36
C PHE A 214 7.29 -29.24 16.53
N ASP A 215 8.55 -29.63 16.45
CA ASP A 215 9.20 -30.52 17.40
C ASP A 215 10.05 -29.71 18.38
N LEU A 216 9.68 -29.76 19.66
CA LEU A 216 10.45 -29.16 20.74
C LEU A 216 11.61 -30.10 21.13
N ILE A 217 12.84 -29.61 21.05
CA ILE A 217 14.08 -30.37 21.31
C ILE A 217 15.01 -29.59 22.25
N GLU A 218 15.99 -30.28 22.84
CA GLU A 218 17.06 -29.64 23.63
C GLU A 218 18.17 -29.11 22.71
N THR A 219 18.59 -27.85 22.87
CA THR A 219 19.57 -27.17 21.99
C THR A 219 20.95 -27.83 22.00
N PHE A 220 21.36 -28.43 23.12
CA PHE A 220 22.70 -29.00 23.31
C PHE A 220 22.72 -30.53 23.40
N GLY A 221 21.71 -31.22 22.83
CA GLY A 221 21.71 -32.67 22.74
C GLY A 221 22.96 -33.20 22.01
N SER A 222 23.77 -34.00 22.69
CA SER A 222 25.10 -34.45 22.22
C SER A 222 25.10 -35.46 21.06
N SER A 223 23.98 -35.59 20.34
CA SER A 223 23.77 -36.49 19.21
C SER A 223 22.84 -35.83 18.20
N ARG A 224 22.95 -36.23 16.93
CA ARG A 224 21.95 -35.91 15.89
C ARG A 224 20.58 -36.54 16.17
N ASP A 225 20.50 -37.43 17.16
CA ASP A 225 19.26 -37.97 17.75
C ASP A 225 18.87 -37.21 19.03
N SER A 226 18.65 -35.89 18.96
CA SER A 226 18.05 -35.14 20.07
C SER A 226 16.61 -35.62 20.28
N SER A 227 16.28 -36.14 21.46
CA SER A 227 14.95 -36.70 21.73
C SER A 227 13.88 -35.61 21.70
N VAL A 228 12.88 -35.75 20.81
CA VAL A 228 11.72 -34.86 20.73
C VAL A 228 10.96 -34.88 22.06
N LEU A 229 10.97 -33.74 22.76
CA LEU A 229 10.33 -33.56 24.07
C LEU A 229 8.81 -33.47 23.93
N ALA A 230 8.35 -32.74 22.91
CA ALA A 230 6.95 -32.58 22.57
C ALA A 230 6.80 -32.24 21.08
N ARG A 231 5.64 -32.55 20.50
CA ARG A 231 5.31 -32.27 19.10
C ARG A 231 3.98 -31.52 19.01
N GLY A 232 3.99 -30.40 18.30
CA GLY A 232 2.79 -29.78 17.72
C GLY A 232 2.57 -30.30 16.30
N THR A 233 1.33 -30.37 15.85
CA THR A 233 1.00 -30.80 14.48
C THR A 233 -0.22 -30.03 13.97
N SER A 234 -0.12 -29.49 12.75
CA SER A 234 -1.19 -28.77 12.06
C SER A 234 -1.42 -29.35 10.67
N VAL A 235 -2.67 -29.36 10.22
CA VAL A 235 -3.03 -29.50 8.81
C VAL A 235 -3.53 -28.13 8.34
N LEU A 236 -2.76 -27.47 7.47
CA LEU A 236 -2.97 -26.06 7.12
C LEU A 236 -4.35 -25.82 6.51
N ALA A 237 -4.78 -26.69 5.60
CA ALA A 237 -6.08 -26.61 4.94
C ALA A 237 -7.14 -27.53 5.58
N GLY A 238 -7.13 -27.68 6.92
CA GLY A 238 -8.16 -28.44 7.64
C GLY A 238 -9.60 -28.04 7.26
N ASP A 239 -9.87 -26.75 7.15
CA ASP A 239 -11.18 -26.23 6.73
C ASP A 239 -11.53 -26.53 5.26
N PHE A 240 -10.53 -26.71 4.39
CA PHE A 240 -10.68 -27.16 3.01
C PHE A 240 -11.19 -28.62 2.93
N ILE A 241 -10.83 -29.43 3.93
CA ILE A 241 -11.31 -30.80 4.11
C ILE A 241 -12.73 -30.78 4.70
N PHE A 242 -13.01 -29.89 5.66
CA PHE A 242 -14.32 -29.82 6.31
C PHE A 242 -15.41 -29.15 5.45
N SER A 243 -15.13 -28.18 4.58
CA SER A 243 -16.18 -27.55 3.75
C SER A 243 -16.80 -28.54 2.75
N LYS A 244 -15.99 -29.45 2.18
CA LYS A 244 -16.48 -30.58 1.36
C LYS A 244 -17.41 -31.53 2.12
N SER A 245 -17.33 -31.60 3.45
CA SER A 245 -18.10 -32.56 4.27
C SER A 245 -19.54 -32.13 4.58
N LYS A 246 -19.88 -30.83 4.44
CA LYS A 246 -21.17 -30.27 4.91
C LYS A 246 -22.20 -29.91 3.84
N GLY A 247 -22.03 -30.37 2.59
CA GLY A 247 -23.10 -30.35 1.58
C GLY A 247 -23.57 -28.97 1.07
N PHE A 248 -22.95 -27.87 1.53
CA PHE A 248 -23.22 -26.53 1.02
C PHE A 248 -22.58 -26.35 -0.36
N LYS A 249 -23.42 -26.43 -1.41
CA LYS A 249 -23.02 -26.18 -2.80
C LYS A 249 -23.20 -24.70 -3.14
N GLY A 250 -22.37 -23.85 -2.54
CA GLY A 250 -22.19 -22.45 -2.94
C GLY A 250 -20.79 -22.24 -3.54
N PRO A 251 -20.60 -21.42 -4.60
CA PRO A 251 -19.27 -21.12 -5.14
C PRO A 251 -18.40 -20.27 -4.20
N THR A 252 -18.93 -19.87 -3.04
CA THR A 252 -18.33 -18.95 -2.06
C THR A 252 -17.75 -19.63 -0.80
N GLU A 253 -17.88 -20.96 -0.64
CA GLU A 253 -17.34 -21.70 0.53
C GLU A 253 -15.99 -22.40 0.24
N LYS A 254 -15.06 -21.64 -0.34
CA LYS A 254 -13.64 -21.99 -0.28
C LYS A 254 -13.09 -21.49 1.06
N ALA A 255 -12.46 -22.37 1.82
CA ALA A 255 -11.75 -21.95 3.03
C ALA A 255 -10.64 -20.95 2.64
N SER A 256 -10.42 -19.94 3.49
CA SER A 256 -9.39 -18.94 3.27
C SER A 256 -8.02 -19.61 3.16
N LEU A 257 -7.28 -19.29 2.10
CA LEU A 257 -5.89 -19.73 1.91
C LEU A 257 -4.90 -18.94 2.80
N ARG A 258 -5.42 -18.08 3.68
CA ARG A 258 -4.72 -17.33 4.73
C ARG A 258 -5.41 -17.57 6.07
N GLY A 259 -4.65 -17.77 7.14
CA GLY A 259 -5.24 -17.90 8.48
C GLY A 259 -4.21 -17.91 9.61
N GLN A 260 -4.72 -17.93 10.84
CA GLN A 260 -3.94 -18.09 12.07
C GLN A 260 -4.35 -19.40 12.76
N GLN A 261 -3.39 -20.14 13.29
CA GLN A 261 -3.63 -21.37 14.05
C GLN A 261 -2.76 -21.43 15.30
N THR A 262 -3.30 -22.04 16.36
CA THR A 262 -2.55 -22.38 17.57
C THR A 262 -2.62 -23.88 17.80
N VAL A 263 -1.46 -24.53 17.87
CA VAL A 263 -1.35 -25.97 18.12
C VAL A 263 -0.87 -26.26 19.54
N PRO A 264 -1.41 -27.28 20.24
CA PRO A 264 -0.82 -27.76 21.47
C PRO A 264 0.48 -28.52 21.17
N LEU A 265 1.50 -28.33 22.02
CA LEU A 265 2.73 -29.12 22.02
C LEU A 265 2.54 -30.28 22.98
N VAL A 266 2.55 -31.52 22.47
CA VAL A 266 2.16 -32.72 23.25
C VAL A 266 3.32 -33.70 23.38
N GLN A 267 3.57 -34.22 24.60
CA GLN A 267 4.60 -35.24 24.83
C GLN A 267 4.19 -36.60 24.26
N ALA A 268 5.12 -37.32 23.63
CA ALA A 268 4.84 -38.65 23.08
C ALA A 268 4.62 -39.74 24.14
N LYS A 269 5.09 -39.54 25.38
CA LYS A 269 5.14 -40.58 26.43
C LYS A 269 3.81 -40.77 27.17
N ASP A 270 3.07 -39.69 27.41
CA ASP A 270 1.88 -39.61 28.27
C ASP A 270 0.79 -38.69 27.72
N LEU A 271 1.03 -38.05 26.57
CA LEU A 271 0.15 -37.06 25.95
C LEU A 271 -0.11 -35.81 26.83
N GLU A 272 0.79 -35.49 27.77
CA GLU A 272 0.74 -34.21 28.49
C GLU A 272 0.98 -33.05 27.52
N CYS A 273 0.14 -32.02 27.59
CA CYS A 273 0.33 -30.77 26.86
C CYS A 273 1.38 -29.93 27.60
N VAL A 274 2.56 -29.74 27.00
CA VAL A 274 3.65 -28.96 27.60
C VAL A 274 3.52 -27.47 27.37
N GLY A 275 2.67 -27.06 26.41
CA GLY A 275 2.54 -25.69 25.97
C GLY A 275 1.74 -25.55 24.67
N THR A 276 1.70 -24.34 24.12
CA THR A 276 1.07 -24.03 22.83
C THR A 276 2.04 -23.27 21.92
N LEU A 277 1.82 -23.38 20.61
CA LEU A 277 2.52 -22.61 19.58
C LEU A 277 1.51 -22.00 18.61
N GLY A 278 1.53 -20.68 18.46
CA GLY A 278 0.73 -19.91 17.52
C GLY A 278 1.52 -19.52 16.27
N PHE A 279 0.88 -19.56 15.11
CA PHE A 279 1.46 -19.12 13.84
C PHE A 279 0.39 -18.64 12.87
N GLU A 280 0.79 -17.75 11.96
CA GLU A 280 0.04 -17.36 10.77
C GLU A 280 0.57 -18.10 9.54
N PHE A 281 -0.30 -18.32 8.56
CA PHE A 281 0.07 -18.86 7.27
C PHE A 281 -0.67 -18.17 6.13
N ILE A 282 -0.02 -18.13 4.96
CA ILE A 282 -0.64 -17.78 3.68
C ILE A 282 -0.17 -18.77 2.60
N VAL A 283 -1.10 -19.18 1.75
CA VAL A 283 -0.86 -20.00 0.56
C VAL A 283 -1.10 -19.17 -0.69
N ILE A 284 -0.08 -19.06 -1.54
CA ILE A 284 -0.13 -18.35 -2.81
C ILE A 284 -0.07 -19.39 -3.93
N THR A 285 -1.12 -19.44 -4.75
CA THR A 285 -1.23 -20.37 -5.89
C THR A 285 -0.53 -19.80 -7.13
N PRO A 286 0.00 -20.64 -8.03
CA PRO A 286 0.50 -20.17 -9.31
C PRO A 286 -0.63 -19.59 -10.16
N PHE A 287 -0.29 -18.62 -11.01
CA PHE A 287 -1.17 -18.01 -12.01
C PHE A 287 -0.58 -18.25 -13.41
N GLN A 288 -1.44 -18.42 -14.41
CA GLN A 288 -1.01 -18.67 -15.79
C GLN A 288 -1.90 -17.90 -16.77
N HIS A 289 -1.29 -17.27 -17.77
CA HIS A 289 -2.02 -16.54 -18.81
C HIS A 289 -1.30 -16.59 -20.15
N LYS A 290 -2.07 -16.60 -21.25
CA LYS A 290 -1.58 -16.70 -22.64
C LYS A 290 -0.62 -15.57 -23.05
N ASN A 291 -0.71 -14.40 -22.42
CA ASN A 291 0.12 -13.22 -22.69
C ASN A 291 1.31 -13.08 -21.72
N MET A 292 1.45 -13.99 -20.75
CA MET A 292 2.61 -14.03 -19.85
C MET A 292 3.88 -14.42 -20.63
N ARG A 293 4.99 -13.72 -20.39
CA ARG A 293 6.25 -13.93 -21.13
C ARG A 293 7.45 -14.09 -20.20
N ILE A 294 8.26 -15.10 -20.45
CA ILE A 294 9.51 -15.34 -19.74
C ILE A 294 10.66 -14.87 -20.64
N GLY A 295 11.41 -13.85 -20.21
CA GLY A 295 12.77 -13.58 -20.73
C GLY A 295 13.00 -12.45 -21.74
N ASP A 296 12.03 -11.59 -22.05
CA ASP A 296 12.23 -10.50 -23.04
C ASP A 296 12.65 -9.14 -22.45
N ARG A 297 13.97 -8.92 -22.47
CA ARG A 297 14.70 -7.65 -22.76
C ARG A 297 14.44 -6.35 -21.97
N TYR A 298 13.42 -6.22 -21.15
CA TYR A 298 13.17 -4.99 -20.41
C TYR A 298 13.85 -4.99 -19.03
N THR A 299 14.90 -4.18 -18.88
CA THR A 299 15.25 -3.60 -17.57
C THR A 299 14.05 -2.76 -17.12
N TYR A 300 13.31 -3.26 -16.13
CA TYR A 300 12.00 -2.74 -15.74
C TYR A 300 11.94 -1.25 -15.41
N TYR A 301 13.05 -0.72 -14.90
CA TYR A 301 13.21 0.70 -14.67
C TYR A 301 14.59 1.14 -15.13
N LYS A 302 14.64 2.06 -16.10
CA LYS A 302 15.87 2.62 -16.66
C LYS A 302 15.90 4.15 -16.52
N SER A 303 15.26 4.67 -15.47
CA SER A 303 15.26 6.12 -15.30
C SER A 303 16.66 6.62 -14.96
N VAL A 304 17.07 7.65 -15.70
CA VAL A 304 18.33 8.39 -15.49
C VAL A 304 18.08 9.63 -14.63
N ASP A 305 16.81 9.92 -14.35
CA ASP A 305 16.29 11.10 -13.66
C ASP A 305 15.00 10.77 -12.88
N THR A 306 14.58 11.63 -11.96
CA THR A 306 13.34 11.42 -11.18
C THR A 306 12.10 11.60 -12.05
N GLN A 307 11.20 10.62 -12.07
CA GLN A 307 9.97 10.63 -12.87
C GLN A 307 8.79 11.26 -12.12
N VAL A 308 7.78 11.73 -12.88
CA VAL A 308 6.53 12.27 -12.34
C VAL A 308 5.39 11.28 -12.60
N ILE A 309 4.72 10.89 -11.52
CA ILE A 309 3.54 10.03 -11.55
C ILE A 309 2.33 10.86 -11.14
N GLY A 310 1.29 10.90 -11.99
CA GLY A 310 0.05 11.60 -11.70
C GLY A 310 -0.84 10.81 -10.73
N HIS A 311 -0.95 11.27 -9.48
CA HIS A 311 -1.78 10.70 -8.42
C HIS A 311 -3.26 10.71 -8.82
N ARG A 312 -3.90 9.54 -8.90
CA ARG A 312 -5.29 9.34 -9.34
C ARG A 312 -5.59 10.07 -10.66
N GLY A 313 -4.58 10.17 -11.51
CA GLY A 313 -4.48 11.10 -12.64
C GLY A 313 -3.99 12.49 -12.23
N SER A 314 -4.89 13.47 -12.19
CA SER A 314 -4.62 14.90 -11.98
C SER A 314 -4.85 15.35 -10.53
N GLY A 315 -4.58 14.45 -9.58
CA GLY A 315 -4.53 14.72 -8.16
C GLY A 315 -5.83 14.55 -7.38
N MET A 316 -5.66 14.33 -6.08
CA MET A 316 -6.73 14.21 -5.09
C MET A 316 -7.53 15.52 -4.97
N ASN A 317 -8.86 15.41 -4.82
CA ASN A 317 -9.73 16.57 -4.77
C ASN A 317 -9.76 17.29 -3.40
N ARG A 318 -9.60 18.62 -3.39
CA ARG A 318 -9.41 19.43 -2.17
C ARG A 318 -10.49 20.49 -1.94
N LYS A 319 -10.74 20.86 -0.67
CA LYS A 319 -11.76 21.88 -0.29
C LYS A 319 -11.35 23.26 -0.81
N GLY A 320 -12.29 23.95 -1.44
CA GLY A 320 -12.11 25.31 -1.98
C GLY A 320 -11.71 25.38 -3.46
N SER A 321 -11.18 24.29 -4.04
CA SER A 321 -10.84 24.22 -5.46
C SER A 321 -12.09 24.08 -6.33
N LYS A 322 -12.52 25.15 -6.99
CA LYS A 322 -13.57 25.09 -8.02
C LYS A 322 -12.98 24.58 -9.33
N LEU A 323 -13.72 23.73 -10.05
CA LEU A 323 -13.37 23.18 -11.37
C LEU A 323 -12.19 22.18 -11.42
N GLN A 324 -11.82 21.55 -10.30
CA GLN A 324 -10.87 20.43 -10.34
C GLN A 324 -11.54 19.21 -11.03
N VAL A 325 -10.80 18.48 -11.86
CA VAL A 325 -11.25 17.19 -12.42
C VAL A 325 -11.39 16.17 -11.30
N GLY A 326 -12.48 15.38 -11.31
CA GLY A 326 -12.66 14.29 -10.35
C GLY A 326 -11.56 13.24 -10.52
N GLU A 327 -10.85 12.96 -9.43
CA GLU A 327 -9.83 11.91 -9.35
C GLU A 327 -10.40 10.54 -9.74
N ASN A 328 -9.52 9.60 -10.13
CA ASN A 328 -9.93 8.23 -10.50
C ASN A 328 -10.93 8.16 -11.67
N THR A 329 -10.86 9.12 -12.59
CA THR A 329 -11.64 9.14 -13.84
C THR A 329 -10.72 9.10 -15.07
N VAL A 330 -11.21 8.55 -16.18
CA VAL A 330 -10.48 8.54 -17.46
C VAL A 330 -10.01 9.95 -17.87
N LEU A 331 -10.83 10.98 -17.63
CA LEU A 331 -10.48 12.37 -17.88
C LEU A 331 -9.28 12.84 -17.02
N SER A 332 -9.24 12.44 -15.74
CA SER A 332 -8.13 12.73 -14.82
C SER A 332 -6.81 12.15 -15.34
N PHE A 333 -6.84 10.90 -15.82
CA PHE A 333 -5.68 10.19 -16.36
C PHE A 333 -5.19 10.78 -17.69
N VAL A 334 -6.11 11.03 -18.63
CA VAL A 334 -5.80 11.67 -19.92
C VAL A 334 -5.19 13.06 -19.71
N THR A 335 -5.71 13.81 -18.74
CA THR A 335 -5.20 15.15 -18.39
C THR A 335 -3.77 15.06 -17.84
N ALA A 336 -3.49 14.19 -16.88
CA ALA A 336 -2.14 14.01 -16.33
C ALA A 336 -1.11 13.58 -17.38
N ALA A 337 -1.47 12.63 -18.25
CA ALA A 337 -0.65 12.23 -19.38
C ALA A 337 -0.39 13.40 -20.35
N SER A 338 -1.40 14.24 -20.60
CA SER A 338 -1.28 15.43 -21.46
C SER A 338 -0.42 16.55 -20.85
N LEU A 339 -0.40 16.66 -19.52
CA LEU A 339 0.52 17.53 -18.76
C LEU A 339 1.94 16.95 -18.71
N GLY A 340 2.13 15.72 -19.17
CA GLY A 340 3.42 15.04 -19.34
C GLY A 340 3.92 14.32 -18.10
N ALA A 341 3.02 13.74 -17.29
CA ALA A 341 3.40 12.68 -16.36
C ALA A 341 3.86 11.43 -17.14
N GLU A 342 4.96 10.80 -16.70
CA GLU A 342 5.46 9.57 -17.31
C GLU A 342 4.57 8.36 -16.98
N TYR A 343 3.92 8.37 -15.81
CA TYR A 343 2.92 7.37 -15.38
C TYR A 343 1.67 8.06 -14.83
N VAL A 344 0.54 7.38 -14.88
CA VAL A 344 -0.64 7.70 -14.05
C VAL A 344 -0.86 6.60 -13.03
N GLU A 345 -1.18 7.00 -11.80
CA GLU A 345 -1.57 6.11 -10.72
C GLU A 345 -3.10 6.07 -10.61
N PHE A 346 -3.64 4.90 -10.22
CA PHE A 346 -5.04 4.75 -9.83
C PHE A 346 -5.30 3.52 -8.95
N ASP A 347 -6.35 3.65 -8.13
CA ASP A 347 -6.85 2.63 -7.21
C ASP A 347 -7.74 1.59 -7.92
N VAL A 348 -7.44 0.30 -7.75
CA VAL A 348 -8.24 -0.83 -8.24
C VAL A 348 -8.85 -1.61 -7.09
N GLN A 349 -10.17 -1.85 -7.19
CA GLN A 349 -10.91 -2.77 -6.32
C GLN A 349 -11.82 -3.70 -7.14
N LEU A 350 -12.32 -4.79 -6.54
CA LEU A 350 -13.31 -5.67 -7.15
C LEU A 350 -14.74 -5.38 -6.68
N THR A 351 -15.69 -5.43 -7.61
CA THR A 351 -17.13 -5.53 -7.34
C THR A 351 -17.52 -6.93 -6.84
N LYS A 352 -18.76 -7.08 -6.37
CA LYS A 352 -19.35 -8.36 -5.91
C LYS A 352 -19.28 -9.48 -6.95
N ASP A 353 -19.45 -9.12 -8.22
CA ASP A 353 -19.38 -9.99 -9.40
C ASP A 353 -17.95 -10.14 -9.97
N LEU A 354 -16.93 -9.80 -9.17
CA LEU A 354 -15.50 -9.94 -9.48
C LEU A 354 -15.06 -9.16 -10.73
N VAL A 355 -15.57 -7.93 -10.91
CA VAL A 355 -15.09 -7.04 -11.97
C VAL A 355 -14.13 -5.99 -11.38
N PRO A 356 -12.90 -5.87 -11.89
CA PRO A 356 -11.99 -4.80 -11.49
C PRO A 356 -12.49 -3.43 -11.93
N VAL A 357 -12.68 -2.53 -10.97
CA VAL A 357 -13.15 -1.16 -11.15
C VAL A 357 -12.18 -0.16 -10.55
N ILE A 358 -12.20 1.08 -11.06
CA ILE A 358 -11.36 2.16 -10.57
C ILE A 358 -12.10 2.91 -9.45
N TYR A 359 -11.65 2.75 -8.20
CA TYR A 359 -12.29 3.34 -7.04
C TYR A 359 -11.41 3.26 -5.77
N HIS A 360 -11.30 4.36 -5.02
CA HIS A 360 -10.43 4.47 -3.84
C HIS A 360 -11.04 4.03 -2.51
N ASP A 361 -12.26 4.48 -2.22
CA ASP A 361 -12.85 4.32 -0.88
C ASP A 361 -13.35 2.87 -0.69
N TRP A 362 -13.40 2.38 0.54
CA TRP A 362 -13.97 1.05 0.81
C TRP A 362 -15.50 1.02 0.63
N THR A 363 -16.14 2.17 0.85
CA THR A 363 -17.58 2.35 0.73
C THR A 363 -17.96 3.27 -0.44
N VAL A 364 -18.98 2.86 -1.16
CA VAL A 364 -19.77 3.67 -2.08
C VAL A 364 -20.73 4.50 -1.25
N THR A 365 -20.80 5.80 -1.51
CA THR A 365 -21.57 6.79 -0.71
C THR A 365 -22.41 7.76 -1.55
N GLU A 366 -22.35 7.62 -2.87
CA GLU A 366 -23.10 8.37 -3.89
C GLU A 366 -24.62 8.19 -3.74
N THR A 367 -25.05 7.10 -3.11
CA THR A 367 -26.45 6.79 -2.80
C THR A 367 -26.97 7.50 -1.54
N GLY A 368 -26.09 8.13 -0.76
CA GLY A 368 -26.39 8.60 0.60
C GLY A 368 -26.33 7.53 1.69
N TYR A 369 -25.86 6.32 1.36
CA TYR A 369 -25.65 5.22 2.30
C TYR A 369 -24.22 4.70 2.14
N ASP A 370 -23.56 4.34 3.24
CA ASP A 370 -22.24 3.70 3.21
C ASP A 370 -22.38 2.21 2.83
N ILE A 371 -22.16 1.88 1.56
CA ILE A 371 -22.29 0.51 1.01
C ILE A 371 -20.90 0.00 0.62
N PRO A 372 -20.38 -1.11 1.20
CA PRO A 372 -19.10 -1.69 0.78
C PRO A 372 -19.06 -2.00 -0.72
N LEU A 373 -18.00 -1.60 -1.43
CA LEU A 373 -17.90 -1.76 -2.88
C LEU A 373 -18.02 -3.23 -3.32
N ASN A 374 -17.44 -4.13 -2.55
CA ASN A 374 -17.48 -5.57 -2.79
C ASN A 374 -18.87 -6.22 -2.60
N SER A 375 -19.87 -5.43 -2.16
CA SER A 375 -21.26 -5.86 -1.96
C SER A 375 -22.21 -5.43 -3.10
N ILE A 376 -21.74 -4.62 -4.06
CA ILE A 376 -22.51 -4.19 -5.24
C ILE A 376 -21.95 -4.81 -6.53
N THR A 377 -22.81 -5.06 -7.52
CA THR A 377 -22.40 -5.54 -8.85
C THR A 377 -21.84 -4.42 -9.71
N LEU A 378 -21.13 -4.75 -10.80
CA LEU A 378 -20.68 -3.79 -11.80
C LEU A 378 -21.85 -2.95 -12.34
N GLU A 379 -22.98 -3.59 -12.68
CA GLU A 379 -24.14 -2.88 -13.20
C GLU A 379 -24.68 -1.86 -12.19
N GLN A 380 -24.72 -2.21 -10.90
CA GLN A 380 -25.10 -1.27 -9.86
C GLN A 380 -24.09 -0.12 -9.75
N PHE A 381 -22.79 -0.42 -9.70
CA PHE A 381 -21.70 0.55 -9.60
C PHE A 381 -21.72 1.58 -10.74
N LEU A 382 -21.81 1.14 -12.00
CA LEU A 382 -21.86 2.05 -13.15
C LEU A 382 -23.15 2.90 -13.17
N ASN A 383 -24.26 2.40 -12.60
CA ASN A 383 -25.54 3.11 -12.55
C ASN A 383 -25.71 4.02 -11.32
N LEU A 384 -24.80 4.02 -10.33
CA LEU A 384 -24.88 4.85 -9.11
C LEU A 384 -25.15 6.35 -9.36
N ARG A 385 -24.74 6.85 -10.53
CA ARG A 385 -24.89 8.25 -10.93
C ARG A 385 -26.16 8.54 -11.75
N ARG A 386 -26.85 7.52 -12.27
CA ARG A 386 -28.12 7.69 -13.01
C ARG A 386 -29.33 7.85 -12.09
N SER A 387 -29.22 7.43 -10.83
CA SER A 387 -30.28 7.55 -9.80
C SER A 387 -30.27 8.89 -9.06
N GLY A 388 -29.14 9.59 -9.04
CA GLY A 388 -29.05 10.96 -8.53
C GLY A 388 -29.80 11.92 -9.46
N ARG A 389 -30.58 12.84 -8.89
CA ARG A 389 -31.22 13.94 -9.64
C ARG A 389 -30.17 14.94 -10.13
N ILE A 390 -29.47 14.58 -11.20
CA ILE A 390 -28.85 15.57 -12.07
C ILE A 390 -30.01 16.38 -12.65
N LYS A 391 -30.20 17.62 -12.16
CA LYS A 391 -30.88 18.62 -12.98
C LYS A 391 -30.04 18.72 -14.24
N GLU A 392 -30.59 18.29 -15.37
CA GLU A 392 -30.03 18.59 -16.67
C GLU A 392 -29.91 20.11 -16.78
N TYR A 393 -28.73 20.63 -16.49
CA TYR A 393 -28.35 21.97 -16.91
C TYR A 393 -28.31 21.92 -18.41
N HIS A 394 -29.46 22.24 -19.02
CA HIS A 394 -29.58 22.52 -20.43
C HIS A 394 -28.59 23.63 -20.73
N THR A 395 -27.40 23.26 -21.22
CA THR A 395 -26.56 24.17 -21.99
C THR A 395 -27.46 24.67 -23.12
N GLY A 396 -27.56 25.99 -23.27
CA GLY A 396 -28.58 26.65 -24.09
C GLY A 396 -28.36 26.50 -25.60
N VAL A 397 -28.17 25.27 -26.07
CA VAL A 397 -28.01 24.89 -27.47
C VAL A 397 -29.05 23.81 -27.75
N SER A 398 -30.17 24.24 -28.33
CA SER A 398 -31.22 23.34 -28.81
C SER A 398 -30.75 22.64 -30.07
N GLU A 399 -30.13 21.47 -29.94
CA GLU A 399 -29.86 20.57 -31.07
C GLU A 399 -31.08 19.68 -31.37
N GLY A 400 -31.37 19.53 -32.66
CA GLY A 400 -32.59 18.88 -33.14
C GLY A 400 -32.63 17.36 -32.93
N GLN A 401 -33.84 16.82 -32.89
CA GLN A 401 -34.11 15.39 -32.80
C GLN A 401 -33.52 14.60 -33.99
N HIS A 402 -32.41 13.88 -33.78
CA HIS A 402 -32.08 12.68 -34.56
C HIS A 402 -31.30 11.65 -33.71
N GLY A 403 -31.99 11.05 -32.74
CA GLY A 403 -31.51 9.82 -32.11
C GLY A 403 -31.68 8.64 -33.06
N ILE A 404 -30.59 8.13 -33.61
CA ILE A 404 -30.59 6.84 -34.34
C ILE A 404 -30.56 5.73 -33.29
N SER A 405 -31.72 5.12 -33.04
CA SER A 405 -31.81 3.85 -32.32
C SER A 405 -31.55 2.69 -33.29
N ILE A 406 -30.64 1.78 -32.91
CA ILE A 406 -30.41 0.51 -33.60
C ILE A 406 -31.01 -0.62 -32.74
N PRO A 407 -32.20 -1.13 -33.08
CA PRO A 407 -32.72 -2.36 -32.48
C PRO A 407 -32.28 -3.58 -33.30
N VAL A 408 -31.76 -4.60 -32.63
CA VAL A 408 -31.53 -5.93 -33.24
C VAL A 408 -32.72 -6.83 -32.90
N SER A 409 -33.59 -7.11 -33.87
CA SER A 409 -34.40 -8.35 -33.90
C SER A 409 -35.08 -8.58 -35.27
N SER A 410 -35.36 -9.85 -35.52
CA SER A 410 -35.80 -10.53 -36.74
C SER A 410 -37.14 -10.13 -37.39
N ALA A 411 -37.12 -10.11 -38.74
CA ALA A 411 -38.05 -10.81 -39.66
C ALA A 411 -39.52 -10.34 -39.94
N ILE A 412 -39.80 -10.21 -41.26
CA ILE A 412 -41.08 -10.49 -42.01
C ILE A 412 -42.16 -9.37 -42.18
N THR A 413 -42.18 -8.77 -43.41
CA THR A 413 -43.31 -8.34 -44.32
C THR A 413 -44.63 -7.74 -43.75
N THR A 414 -45.26 -6.65 -44.24
CA THR A 414 -45.75 -6.30 -45.61
C THR A 414 -46.31 -4.84 -45.73
N GLU A 415 -46.11 -4.19 -46.89
CA GLU A 415 -46.92 -3.18 -47.65
C GLU A 415 -47.78 -2.00 -47.03
N LYS A 416 -47.43 -0.75 -47.44
CA LYS A 416 -48.26 0.39 -48.01
C LYS A 416 -49.51 1.00 -47.28
N PRO A 417 -50.02 2.22 -47.66
CA PRO A 417 -49.37 3.53 -47.78
C PRO A 417 -50.20 4.74 -47.19
N LEU A 418 -49.65 5.96 -47.24
CA LEU A 418 -50.27 7.24 -46.79
C LEU A 418 -51.26 7.89 -47.80
N PRO A 419 -52.19 8.75 -47.32
CA PRO A 419 -52.81 9.86 -48.06
C PRO A 419 -52.34 11.27 -47.57
N PRO A 420 -52.67 12.38 -48.27
CA PRO A 420 -51.75 13.53 -48.37
C PRO A 420 -52.15 14.87 -47.67
N THR A 421 -51.25 15.83 -47.84
CA THR A 421 -51.24 17.27 -47.46
C THR A 421 -52.36 18.11 -48.12
N PRO A 422 -52.60 19.38 -47.68
CA PRO A 422 -51.88 20.53 -48.27
C PRO A 422 -51.55 21.72 -47.34
N LEU A 423 -50.69 22.62 -47.85
CA LEU A 423 -50.21 23.87 -47.25
C LEU A 423 -51.11 25.08 -47.59
N THR A 424 -51.06 26.15 -46.79
CA THR A 424 -51.37 27.53 -47.23
C THR A 424 -50.47 28.59 -46.58
N ASN A 425 -50.19 29.66 -47.33
CA ASN A 425 -49.17 30.70 -47.06
C ASN A 425 -49.65 31.92 -46.25
N GLY A 426 -48.69 32.72 -45.76
CA GLY A 426 -48.83 34.18 -45.56
C GLY A 426 -48.77 34.68 -44.11
N VAL A 427 -48.38 35.93 -43.80
CA VAL A 427 -47.74 37.05 -44.53
C VAL A 427 -46.97 37.90 -43.48
N VAL A 428 -45.90 38.60 -43.87
CA VAL A 428 -45.13 39.52 -43.00
C VAL A 428 -45.82 40.88 -42.83
N GLN A 429 -45.79 41.48 -41.65
CA GLN A 429 -45.98 42.93 -41.48
C GLN A 429 -45.17 43.54 -40.31
N HIS A 430 -44.73 44.78 -40.50
CA HIS A 430 -43.92 45.60 -39.60
C HIS A 430 -44.62 46.95 -39.36
N ASN A 431 -44.56 47.50 -38.13
CA ASN A 431 -44.52 48.93 -37.71
C ASN A 431 -44.88 49.03 -36.21
N THR A 432 -44.10 49.61 -35.28
CA THR A 432 -43.52 50.97 -35.06
C THR A 432 -44.47 52.04 -34.48
N GLY A 433 -44.09 52.60 -33.31
CA GLY A 433 -44.58 53.86 -32.71
C GLY A 433 -45.11 53.71 -31.27
N SER A 434 -45.19 54.72 -30.38
CA SER A 434 -44.29 55.86 -30.05
C SER A 434 -44.95 56.78 -28.98
N GLY A 435 -44.30 57.03 -27.82
CA GLY A 435 -44.67 58.05 -26.82
C GLY A 435 -45.90 57.76 -25.91
N ALA A 436 -46.11 58.40 -24.74
CA ALA A 436 -45.28 59.32 -23.94
C ALA A 436 -45.82 59.51 -22.48
N GLN A 437 -45.00 60.08 -21.57
CA GLN A 437 -45.33 60.84 -20.32
C GLN A 437 -45.85 60.15 -19.01
N THR A 438 -44.93 59.93 -18.05
CA THR A 438 -44.82 60.47 -16.64
C THR A 438 -46.04 60.64 -15.68
N PRO A 439 -45.90 60.71 -14.32
CA PRO A 439 -44.71 60.71 -13.42
C PRO A 439 -44.78 59.79 -12.15
N ASN A 440 -43.78 59.91 -11.25
CA ASN A 440 -43.51 59.13 -10.02
C ASN A 440 -44.54 59.26 -8.85
N GLY A 441 -44.68 58.21 -8.01
CA GLY A 441 -45.15 58.40 -6.61
C GLY A 441 -45.67 57.23 -5.74
N VAL A 442 -44.77 56.43 -5.13
CA VAL A 442 -44.84 55.90 -3.72
C VAL A 442 -45.97 54.93 -3.23
N ARG A 443 -45.55 53.78 -2.63
CA ARG A 443 -46.27 52.83 -1.70
C ARG A 443 -47.43 51.99 -2.29
N THR A 444 -47.78 50.79 -1.80
CA THR A 444 -47.49 50.04 -0.54
C THR A 444 -47.11 48.55 -0.77
N SER A 445 -46.65 47.89 0.31
CA SER A 445 -46.52 46.43 0.42
C SER A 445 -47.62 45.85 1.35
N ARG A 446 -47.90 44.54 1.19
CA ARG A 446 -48.56 43.56 2.11
C ARG A 446 -50.02 43.13 1.88
N SER A 447 -50.13 41.85 1.49
CA SER A 447 -50.95 40.77 2.09
C SER A 447 -50.44 39.45 1.45
N HIS A 448 -49.89 38.42 2.11
CA HIS A 448 -50.29 37.65 3.31
C HIS A 448 -51.77 37.23 3.28
N SER A 449 -52.15 35.95 3.43
CA SER A 449 -51.42 34.68 3.54
C SER A 449 -52.44 33.53 3.64
N PHE A 450 -52.07 32.29 3.31
CA PHE A 450 -52.63 31.13 4.02
C PHE A 450 -51.59 30.04 4.21
N SER A 451 -51.20 29.84 5.47
CA SER A 451 -50.41 28.70 5.93
C SER A 451 -51.35 27.63 6.46
N ALA A 452 -51.26 26.41 5.94
CA ALA A 452 -51.75 25.22 6.63
C ALA A 452 -50.55 24.56 7.33
N SER A 453 -50.52 24.62 8.65
CA SER A 453 -49.47 24.01 9.48
C SER A 453 -49.70 22.51 9.63
N SER A 454 -48.86 21.69 8.98
CA SER A 454 -48.62 20.31 9.41
C SER A 454 -47.36 20.29 10.28
N PRO A 455 -47.43 19.79 11.53
CA PRO A 455 -46.22 19.48 12.28
C PRO A 455 -45.49 18.29 11.62
N ASN A 456 -44.18 18.17 11.87
CA ASN A 456 -43.29 17.17 11.28
C ASN A 456 -43.10 17.28 9.76
N ARG A 457 -42.56 18.41 9.30
CA ARG A 457 -41.46 18.29 8.33
C ARG A 457 -40.21 17.98 9.13
N LEU A 458 -39.83 16.70 9.19
CA LEU A 458 -38.48 16.32 9.60
C LEU A 458 -37.50 17.11 8.73
N ASP A 459 -36.44 17.65 9.33
CA ASP A 459 -35.27 18.06 8.57
C ASP A 459 -34.72 16.79 7.91
N LEU A 460 -35.10 16.60 6.65
CA LEU A 460 -34.45 15.66 5.76
C LEU A 460 -33.11 16.28 5.40
N THR A 461 -32.15 16.12 6.32
CA THR A 461 -30.72 16.19 6.02
C THR A 461 -30.48 15.42 4.74
N ASP A 462 -29.63 15.97 3.86
CA ASP A 462 -29.32 15.29 2.60
C ASP A 462 -28.80 13.88 2.96
N PRO A 463 -29.30 12.79 2.37
CA PRO A 463 -28.76 11.46 2.63
C PRO A 463 -27.22 11.42 2.52
N PHE A 464 -26.65 12.24 1.64
CA PHE A 464 -25.20 12.41 1.53
C PHE A 464 -24.53 12.95 2.81
N GLU A 465 -25.18 13.83 3.58
CA GLU A 465 -24.69 14.36 4.88
C GLU A 465 -24.70 13.29 5.98
N GLN A 466 -25.46 12.19 5.82
CA GLN A 466 -25.56 11.12 6.81
C GLN A 466 -24.43 10.08 6.69
N THR A 467 -23.71 10.05 5.57
CA THR A 467 -22.60 9.12 5.30
C THR A 467 -21.40 9.32 6.23
N ARG A 468 -20.60 8.27 6.46
CA ARG A 468 -19.35 8.37 7.24
C ARG A 468 -18.38 9.36 6.60
N THR A 469 -18.25 9.35 5.26
CA THR A 469 -17.39 10.28 4.50
C THR A 469 -17.72 11.75 4.82
N SER A 470 -19.00 12.13 4.77
CA SER A 470 -19.45 13.50 5.04
C SER A 470 -19.30 13.89 6.52
N LYS A 471 -19.60 12.97 7.45
CA LYS A 471 -19.40 13.19 8.90
C LYS A 471 -17.93 13.40 9.26
N ALA A 472 -17.02 12.66 8.64
CA ALA A 472 -15.57 12.84 8.76
C ALA A 472 -15.06 14.10 8.02
N GLY A 473 -15.92 14.79 7.26
CA GLY A 473 -15.57 15.95 6.48
C GLY A 473 -14.61 15.67 5.31
N LYS A 474 -14.39 14.40 4.94
CA LYS A 474 -13.62 14.03 3.74
C LYS A 474 -14.40 14.46 2.49
N ILE A 475 -13.71 14.90 1.44
CA ILE A 475 -14.35 15.10 0.13
C ILE A 475 -14.27 13.78 -0.64
N LYS A 476 -15.39 13.39 -1.23
CA LYS A 476 -15.39 12.38 -2.30
C LYS A 476 -14.82 12.99 -3.58
N GLY A 477 -13.77 12.36 -4.10
CA GLY A 477 -13.05 12.77 -5.30
C GLY A 477 -13.93 13.11 -6.50
N ASN A 478 -14.60 12.10 -7.04
CA ASN A 478 -15.63 12.27 -8.06
C ASN A 478 -16.98 12.72 -7.42
N GLY A 479 -17.00 13.85 -6.71
CA GLY A 479 -18.12 14.36 -5.90
C GLY A 479 -18.83 15.61 -6.49
N PRO A 480 -19.88 16.15 -5.83
CA PRO A 480 -20.68 17.27 -6.34
C PRO A 480 -19.92 18.58 -6.63
N ASN A 481 -18.74 18.76 -6.06
CA ASN A 481 -17.95 20.00 -6.17
C ASN A 481 -16.84 19.95 -7.24
N THR A 482 -16.71 18.84 -7.99
CA THR A 482 -15.66 18.61 -9.00
C THR A 482 -16.25 18.44 -10.40
N ILE A 483 -15.41 18.50 -11.44
CA ILE A 483 -15.80 18.10 -12.80
C ILE A 483 -15.89 16.58 -12.81
N GLN A 484 -17.13 16.08 -12.83
CA GLN A 484 -17.41 14.67 -12.61
C GLN A 484 -17.17 13.83 -13.86
N GLY A 485 -16.63 12.63 -13.68
CA GLY A 485 -16.55 11.60 -14.71
C GLY A 485 -17.54 10.45 -14.46
N PRO A 486 -17.82 9.60 -15.47
CA PRO A 486 -18.45 8.31 -15.23
C PRO A 486 -17.53 7.42 -14.37
N PHE A 487 -18.12 6.48 -13.63
CA PHE A 487 -17.36 5.37 -13.08
C PHE A 487 -16.89 4.46 -14.21
N THR A 488 -15.72 3.85 -14.06
CA THR A 488 -15.02 3.11 -15.12
C THR A 488 -14.49 1.77 -14.60
N THR A 489 -14.43 0.78 -15.50
CA THR A 489 -13.73 -0.48 -15.23
C THR A 489 -12.22 -0.30 -15.40
N LEU A 490 -11.42 -1.18 -14.81
CA LEU A 490 -9.99 -1.27 -15.13
C LEU A 490 -9.79 -1.51 -16.63
N ALA A 491 -10.52 -2.48 -17.21
CA ALA A 491 -10.42 -2.81 -18.63
C ALA A 491 -10.69 -1.62 -19.57
N GLU A 492 -11.64 -0.74 -19.21
CA GLU A 492 -11.91 0.51 -19.95
C GLU A 492 -10.78 1.54 -19.78
N THR A 493 -10.29 1.74 -18.54
CA THR A 493 -9.15 2.62 -18.25
C THR A 493 -7.89 2.21 -19.00
N LEU A 494 -7.54 0.92 -18.97
CA LEU A 494 -6.35 0.37 -19.64
C LEU A 494 -6.34 0.65 -21.16
N ARG A 495 -7.54 0.63 -21.79
CA ARG A 495 -7.75 0.91 -23.22
C ARG A 495 -7.88 2.39 -23.56
N SER A 496 -8.33 3.24 -22.62
CA SER A 496 -8.69 4.64 -22.89
C SER A 496 -7.57 5.65 -22.61
N VAL A 497 -6.65 5.35 -21.70
CA VAL A 497 -5.55 6.27 -21.36
C VAL A 497 -4.44 6.22 -22.42
N PRO A 498 -3.91 7.35 -22.91
CA PRO A 498 -2.90 7.39 -23.98
C PRO A 498 -1.67 6.51 -23.71
N LYS A 499 -1.23 5.75 -24.73
CA LYS A 499 -0.11 4.78 -24.64
C LYS A 499 1.23 5.38 -24.20
N THR A 500 1.38 6.70 -24.32
CA THR A 500 2.58 7.45 -23.90
C THR A 500 2.76 7.51 -22.39
N ALA A 501 1.71 7.28 -21.60
CA ALA A 501 1.78 7.20 -20.15
C ALA A 501 1.75 5.73 -19.69
N GLY A 502 2.69 5.37 -18.82
CA GLY A 502 2.65 4.12 -18.09
C GLY A 502 1.55 4.08 -17.03
N PHE A 503 1.34 2.92 -16.42
CA PHE A 503 0.41 2.73 -15.32
C PHE A 503 1.13 2.37 -14.03
N ASN A 504 0.76 3.00 -12.92
CA ASN A 504 0.96 2.47 -11.58
C ASN A 504 -0.39 2.02 -11.05
N ILE A 505 -0.59 0.71 -10.97
CA ILE A 505 -1.87 0.10 -10.59
C ILE A 505 -1.82 -0.18 -9.08
N GLU A 506 -2.49 0.66 -8.28
CA GLU A 506 -2.63 0.39 -6.85
C GLU A 506 -3.71 -0.68 -6.64
N VAL A 507 -3.30 -1.87 -6.21
CA VAL A 507 -4.22 -2.95 -5.85
C VAL A 507 -4.61 -2.76 -4.39
N LYS A 508 -5.79 -2.16 -4.19
CA LYS A 508 -6.35 -1.96 -2.85
C LYS A 508 -6.91 -3.27 -2.32
N TYR A 509 -6.38 -3.70 -1.18
CA TYR A 509 -6.92 -4.78 -0.36
C TYR A 509 -6.82 -4.33 1.10
N PRO A 510 -7.89 -4.45 1.91
CA PRO A 510 -7.98 -3.74 3.17
C PRO A 510 -7.05 -4.31 4.23
N MET A 511 -6.38 -3.41 4.95
CA MET A 511 -5.62 -3.74 6.15
C MET A 511 -6.56 -4.11 7.30
N ILE A 512 -6.04 -4.76 8.35
CA ILE A 512 -6.85 -5.25 9.48
C ILE A 512 -7.52 -4.08 10.22
N ASP A 513 -6.75 -3.02 10.47
CA ASP A 513 -7.18 -1.76 11.08
C ASP A 513 -8.18 -0.98 10.21
N GLU A 514 -7.98 -0.92 8.89
CA GLU A 514 -8.97 -0.33 7.97
C GLU A 514 -10.29 -1.12 7.96
N ALA A 515 -10.21 -2.46 7.94
CA ALA A 515 -11.37 -3.34 7.94
C ALA A 515 -12.21 -3.18 9.21
N GLU A 516 -11.56 -3.07 10.37
CA GLU A 516 -12.21 -2.74 11.64
C GLU A 516 -12.82 -1.34 11.61
N GLN A 517 -12.08 -0.33 11.13
CA GLN A 517 -12.52 1.07 11.12
C GLN A 517 -13.75 1.32 10.23
N ASP A 518 -13.81 0.71 9.05
CA ASP A 518 -14.92 0.86 8.10
C ASP A 518 -16.00 -0.25 8.23
N GLU A 519 -15.94 -1.05 9.31
CA GLU A 519 -16.90 -2.14 9.62
C GLU A 519 -17.08 -3.14 8.46
N LEU A 520 -15.98 -3.47 7.79
CA LEU A 520 -15.96 -4.32 6.60
C LEU A 520 -15.96 -5.80 7.00
N THR A 521 -17.09 -6.48 6.81
CA THR A 521 -17.36 -7.81 7.40
C THR A 521 -16.98 -9.01 6.53
N SER A 522 -16.65 -8.81 5.25
CA SER A 522 -16.21 -9.89 4.35
C SER A 522 -15.40 -9.34 3.19
N PHE A 523 -14.47 -10.15 2.69
CA PHE A 523 -13.65 -9.86 1.52
C PHE A 523 -13.50 -11.10 0.65
N GLN A 524 -13.17 -10.88 -0.62
CA GLN A 524 -12.79 -11.93 -1.57
C GLN A 524 -11.46 -12.56 -1.13
N GLU A 525 -11.32 -13.87 -1.34
CA GLU A 525 -10.07 -14.58 -1.06
C GLU A 525 -8.92 -14.02 -1.93
N LEU A 526 -7.73 -13.89 -1.33
CA LEU A 526 -6.61 -13.12 -1.87
C LEU A 526 -6.11 -13.61 -3.23
N ASN A 527 -6.03 -14.93 -3.45
CA ASN A 527 -5.63 -15.47 -4.75
C ASN A 527 -6.67 -15.14 -5.82
N ILE A 528 -7.96 -15.36 -5.55
CA ILE A 528 -9.04 -14.96 -6.48
C ILE A 528 -8.96 -13.45 -6.79
N TYR A 529 -8.71 -12.61 -5.79
CA TYR A 529 -8.62 -11.17 -5.96
C TYR A 529 -7.50 -10.77 -6.92
N VAL A 530 -6.28 -11.28 -6.67
CA VAL A 530 -5.10 -11.00 -7.49
C VAL A 530 -5.21 -11.61 -8.88
N ASP A 531 -5.65 -12.87 -9.01
CA ASP A 531 -5.79 -13.55 -10.30
C ASP A 531 -6.78 -12.82 -11.23
N THR A 532 -7.90 -12.32 -10.68
CA THR A 532 -8.91 -11.55 -11.42
C THR A 532 -8.33 -10.23 -11.96
N ILE A 533 -7.52 -9.53 -11.16
CA ILE A 533 -6.88 -8.28 -11.57
C ILE A 533 -5.79 -8.55 -12.62
N LEU A 534 -4.96 -9.58 -12.41
CA LEU A 534 -3.92 -9.98 -13.35
C LEU A 534 -4.50 -10.40 -14.70
N GLU A 535 -5.56 -11.21 -14.73
CA GLU A 535 -6.24 -11.61 -15.96
C GLU A 535 -6.76 -10.38 -16.74
N CYS A 536 -7.42 -9.45 -16.04
CA CYS A 536 -7.90 -8.20 -16.63
C CYS A 536 -6.75 -7.34 -17.21
N VAL A 537 -5.63 -7.22 -16.49
CA VAL A 537 -4.44 -6.49 -16.95
C VAL A 537 -3.85 -7.16 -18.19
N TYR A 538 -3.58 -8.47 -18.15
CA TYR A 538 -2.97 -9.19 -19.27
C TYR A 538 -3.87 -9.27 -20.52
N ASP A 539 -5.20 -9.20 -20.39
CA ASP A 539 -6.10 -9.15 -21.55
C ASP A 539 -6.27 -7.76 -22.16
N ASN A 540 -6.00 -6.68 -21.43
CA ASN A 540 -6.27 -5.31 -21.88
C ASN A 540 -5.02 -4.43 -22.04
N VAL A 541 -3.85 -4.83 -21.52
CA VAL A 541 -2.59 -4.11 -21.68
C VAL A 541 -1.85 -4.54 -22.95
N GLU A 542 -1.42 -3.56 -23.73
CA GLU A 542 -0.57 -3.79 -24.89
C GLU A 542 0.88 -4.07 -24.50
N GLN A 543 1.57 -4.91 -25.30
CA GLN A 543 2.83 -5.56 -24.94
C GLN A 543 4.01 -4.62 -24.65
N ASP A 544 4.00 -3.39 -25.16
CA ASP A 544 5.07 -2.40 -24.98
C ASP A 544 4.69 -1.29 -23.97
N ARG A 545 3.54 -1.38 -23.29
CA ARG A 545 3.13 -0.39 -22.30
C ARG A 545 3.77 -0.68 -20.94
N HIS A 546 4.42 0.32 -20.36
CA HIS A 546 4.95 0.24 -19.00
C HIS A 546 3.82 0.14 -17.98
N VAL A 547 3.86 -0.89 -17.13
CA VAL A 547 2.95 -1.10 -16.00
C VAL A 547 3.77 -1.48 -14.78
N ILE A 548 3.39 -0.92 -13.64
CA ILE A 548 3.90 -1.17 -12.30
C ILE A 548 2.68 -1.52 -11.43
N PHE A 549 2.84 -2.44 -10.49
CA PHE A 549 1.86 -2.66 -9.43
C PHE A 549 2.35 -2.08 -8.11
N SER A 550 1.43 -1.51 -7.33
CA SER A 550 1.68 -1.10 -5.95
C SER A 550 0.57 -1.60 -5.01
N SER A 551 0.86 -1.81 -3.73
CA SER A 551 -0.15 -2.06 -2.70
C SER A 551 0.40 -1.75 -1.31
N PHE A 552 -0.46 -1.25 -0.42
CA PHE A 552 -0.17 -1.12 1.01
C PHE A 552 -0.22 -2.47 1.75
N HIS A 553 -0.86 -3.49 1.17
CA HIS A 553 -1.02 -4.79 1.80
C HIS A 553 0.16 -5.71 1.45
N PRO A 554 0.99 -6.15 2.42
CA PRO A 554 2.21 -6.93 2.12
C PRO A 554 1.92 -8.22 1.35
N GLU A 555 0.87 -8.94 1.72
CA GLU A 555 0.52 -10.22 1.07
C GLU A 555 0.06 -10.04 -0.39
N ILE A 556 -0.49 -8.89 -0.75
CA ILE A 556 -0.86 -8.56 -2.14
C ILE A 556 0.42 -8.31 -2.94
N CYS A 557 1.38 -7.57 -2.39
CA CYS A 557 2.68 -7.38 -3.04
C CYS A 557 3.39 -8.72 -3.29
N LEU A 558 3.39 -9.60 -2.28
CA LEU A 558 3.98 -10.93 -2.39
C LEU A 558 3.26 -11.78 -3.45
N ALA A 559 1.92 -11.82 -3.43
CA ALA A 559 1.15 -12.56 -4.43
C ALA A 559 1.33 -12.03 -5.84
N LEU A 560 1.34 -10.71 -6.05
CA LEU A 560 1.61 -10.08 -7.36
C LEU A 560 3.02 -10.39 -7.87
N ASN A 561 4.04 -10.45 -7.00
CA ASN A 561 5.42 -10.76 -7.41
C ASN A 561 5.63 -12.26 -7.69
N LEU A 562 4.88 -13.12 -6.99
CA LEU A 562 4.94 -14.58 -7.16
C LEU A 562 4.05 -15.09 -8.30
N LYS A 563 2.95 -14.41 -8.65
CA LYS A 563 2.02 -14.87 -9.68
C LYS A 563 2.41 -14.49 -11.11
N GLN A 564 3.33 -13.54 -11.32
CA GLN A 564 3.69 -13.12 -12.67
C GLN A 564 5.13 -12.60 -12.81
N PRO A 565 5.77 -12.72 -14.00
CA PRO A 565 7.15 -12.32 -14.23
C PRO A 565 7.34 -11.03 -15.08
N ASN A 566 6.27 -10.31 -15.44
CA ASN A 566 6.29 -9.26 -16.47
C ASN A 566 6.20 -7.82 -15.96
N TYR A 567 5.73 -7.61 -14.74
CA TYR A 567 5.45 -6.29 -14.19
C TYR A 567 6.09 -6.18 -12.80
N PRO A 568 6.88 -5.14 -12.53
CA PRO A 568 7.47 -4.94 -11.22
C PRO A 568 6.40 -4.58 -10.18
N VAL A 569 6.65 -5.02 -8.95
CA VAL A 569 5.81 -4.73 -7.78
C VAL A 569 6.57 -3.84 -6.81
N PHE A 570 5.87 -2.86 -6.25
CA PHE A 570 6.36 -1.97 -5.21
C PHE A 570 5.47 -2.04 -3.96
N PHE A 571 6.07 -2.01 -2.78
CA PHE A 571 5.33 -1.94 -1.52
C PHE A 571 5.08 -0.48 -1.12
N LEU A 572 3.81 -0.10 -0.94
CA LEU A 572 3.43 1.22 -0.40
C LEU A 572 3.57 1.21 1.13
N THR A 573 4.10 2.30 1.69
CA THR A 573 4.26 2.43 3.14
C THR A 573 4.10 3.87 3.60
N ASP A 574 3.37 4.06 4.69
CA ASP A 574 3.33 5.32 5.45
C ASP A 574 4.65 5.59 6.21
N ALA A 575 5.58 4.63 6.25
CA ALA A 575 6.93 4.82 6.79
C ALA A 575 6.96 5.32 8.26
N GLY A 576 5.92 5.01 9.03
CA GLY A 576 5.74 5.41 10.43
C GLY A 576 5.02 6.75 10.66
N THR A 577 4.44 7.38 9.63
CA THR A 577 3.57 8.57 9.82
C THR A 577 2.25 8.22 10.52
N LEU A 578 1.78 6.98 10.35
CA LEU A 578 0.60 6.41 10.99
C LEU A 578 0.95 5.05 11.62
N PRO A 579 0.43 4.72 12.81
CA PRO A 579 0.58 3.40 13.41
C PRO A 579 -0.32 2.40 12.69
N MET A 580 0.26 1.31 12.18
CA MET A 580 -0.44 0.26 11.46
C MET A 580 -0.55 -1.00 12.32
N ALA A 581 -1.60 -1.81 12.13
CA ALA A 581 -1.70 -3.11 12.81
C ALA A 581 -0.57 -4.07 12.39
N ASP A 582 -0.26 -4.12 11.08
CA ASP A 582 0.78 -5.00 10.54
C ASP A 582 2.18 -4.44 10.80
N SER A 583 3.01 -5.19 11.54
CA SER A 583 4.37 -4.81 11.94
C SER A 583 5.24 -4.35 10.76
N ARG A 584 5.08 -4.99 9.59
CA ARG A 584 5.87 -4.73 8.37
C ARG A 584 5.61 -3.35 7.77
N CYS A 585 4.52 -2.69 8.15
CA CYS A 585 4.08 -1.42 7.61
C CYS A 585 4.52 -0.20 8.44
N ASN A 586 5.03 -0.41 9.66
CA ASN A 586 5.21 0.64 10.67
C ASN A 586 6.48 1.49 10.53
N SER A 587 7.42 1.18 9.63
CA SER A 587 8.66 1.96 9.47
C SER A 587 9.33 1.78 8.10
N LEU A 588 10.26 2.68 7.76
CA LEU A 588 11.14 2.49 6.59
C LEU A 588 11.98 1.22 6.70
N GLN A 589 12.47 0.90 7.90
CA GLN A 589 13.27 -0.31 8.15
C GLN A 589 12.50 -1.57 7.77
N GLU A 590 11.29 -1.74 8.30
CA GLU A 590 10.50 -2.94 8.07
C GLU A 590 9.93 -3.01 6.64
N ALA A 591 9.59 -1.86 6.04
CA ALA A 591 9.23 -1.80 4.62
C ALA A 591 10.39 -2.22 3.70
N VAL A 592 11.62 -1.79 3.99
CA VAL A 592 12.83 -2.21 3.26
C VAL A 592 13.12 -3.70 3.48
N ARG A 593 12.98 -4.20 4.73
CA ARG A 593 13.15 -5.62 5.06
C ARG A 593 12.16 -6.50 4.31
N PHE A 594 10.88 -6.15 4.35
CA PHE A 594 9.83 -6.88 3.63
C PHE A 594 10.06 -6.84 2.11
N ALA A 595 10.31 -5.68 1.53
CA ALA A 595 10.53 -5.55 0.09
C ALA A 595 11.75 -6.34 -0.40
N LYS A 596 12.82 -6.41 0.41
CA LYS A 596 13.97 -7.29 0.21
C LYS A 596 13.58 -8.77 0.21
N GLN A 597 12.88 -9.21 1.25
CA GLN A 597 12.52 -10.61 1.45
C GLN A 597 11.56 -11.15 0.39
N ALA A 598 10.60 -10.32 -0.04
CA ALA A 598 9.67 -10.63 -1.11
C ALA A 598 10.26 -10.42 -2.53
N ASP A 599 11.54 -10.05 -2.65
CA ASP A 599 12.27 -9.70 -3.89
C ASP A 599 11.50 -8.70 -4.79
N LEU A 600 10.91 -7.68 -4.17
CA LEU A 600 10.22 -6.59 -4.87
C LEU A 600 11.22 -5.66 -5.56
N LEU A 601 10.77 -4.87 -6.53
CA LEU A 601 11.66 -3.92 -7.22
C LEU A 601 11.96 -2.67 -6.35
N GLY A 602 11.03 -2.29 -5.49
CA GLY A 602 11.17 -1.08 -4.68
C GLY A 602 10.06 -0.85 -3.66
N ILE A 603 10.09 0.33 -3.06
CA ILE A 603 9.06 0.82 -2.15
C ILE A 603 8.53 2.19 -2.60
N VAL A 604 7.30 2.50 -2.21
CA VAL A 604 6.65 3.81 -2.40
C VAL A 604 6.35 4.37 -1.01
N ALA A 605 7.19 5.29 -0.52
CA ALA A 605 7.14 5.77 0.86
C ALA A 605 6.46 7.14 1.00
N ALA A 606 5.89 7.42 2.17
CA ALA A 606 5.48 8.79 2.50
C ALA A 606 6.68 9.74 2.37
N SER A 607 6.48 10.90 1.72
CA SER A 607 7.54 11.87 1.46
C SER A 607 8.08 12.58 2.71
N GLU A 608 7.31 12.62 3.79
CA GLU A 608 7.67 13.31 5.04
C GLU A 608 8.91 12.68 5.72
N PRO A 609 8.95 11.36 6.05
CA PRO A 609 10.17 10.70 6.54
C PRO A 609 11.40 10.86 5.63
N ILE A 610 11.21 10.86 4.30
CA ILE A 610 12.30 11.01 3.32
C ILE A 610 12.86 12.44 3.28
N LEU A 611 12.02 13.45 3.52
CA LEU A 611 12.43 14.86 3.63
C LEU A 611 13.05 15.17 5.00
N GLU A 612 12.60 14.51 6.07
CA GLU A 612 13.17 14.64 7.42
C GLU A 612 14.53 13.95 7.57
N ALA A 613 14.71 12.75 7.01
CA ALA A 613 15.99 12.02 7.00
C ALA A 613 16.48 11.68 5.57
N PRO A 614 17.00 12.67 4.80
CA PRO A 614 17.46 12.48 3.42
C PRO A 614 18.50 11.37 3.21
N ARG A 615 19.30 11.03 4.23
CA ARG A 615 20.26 9.91 4.18
C ARG A 615 19.58 8.56 3.92
N MET A 616 18.32 8.39 4.32
CA MET A 616 17.58 7.13 4.13
C MET A 616 17.45 6.74 2.66
N VAL A 617 17.42 7.73 1.74
CA VAL A 617 17.44 7.45 0.30
C VAL A 617 18.69 6.65 -0.07
N GLN A 618 19.88 7.07 0.38
CA GLN A 618 21.12 6.35 0.09
C GLN A 618 21.09 4.91 0.63
N VAL A 619 20.59 4.71 1.86
CA VAL A 619 20.41 3.37 2.45
C VAL A 619 19.53 2.47 1.57
N ILE A 620 18.36 2.98 1.15
CA ILE A 620 17.39 2.24 0.31
C ILE A 620 18.00 1.91 -1.07
N LYS A 621 18.78 2.83 -1.64
CA LYS A 621 19.46 2.63 -2.94
C LYS A 621 20.65 1.67 -2.84
N GLU A 622 21.40 1.67 -1.75
CA GLU A 622 22.46 0.67 -1.48
C GLU A 622 21.89 -0.73 -1.24
N MET A 623 20.67 -0.80 -0.69
CA MET A 623 19.87 -2.03 -0.65
C MET A 623 19.41 -2.50 -2.05
N GLY A 624 19.64 -1.72 -3.11
CA GLY A 624 19.31 -2.10 -4.49
C GLY A 624 17.81 -2.02 -4.80
N LEU A 625 17.04 -1.40 -3.92
CA LEU A 625 15.63 -1.08 -4.14
C LEU A 625 15.50 0.25 -4.90
N LEU A 626 14.40 0.39 -5.63
CA LEU A 626 13.94 1.70 -6.10
C LEU A 626 13.09 2.37 -5.01
N LEU A 627 13.14 3.70 -4.96
CA LEU A 627 12.38 4.50 -4.02
C LEU A 627 11.52 5.49 -4.79
N PHE A 628 10.20 5.30 -4.71
CA PHE A 628 9.23 6.32 -5.07
C PHE A 628 8.70 7.00 -3.80
N THR A 629 8.14 8.19 -3.92
CA THR A 629 7.44 8.83 -2.80
C THR A 629 6.05 9.34 -3.17
N TYR A 630 5.20 9.51 -2.16
CA TYR A 630 3.86 10.11 -2.30
C TYR A 630 3.56 11.09 -1.15
N GLY A 631 2.37 11.69 -1.18
CA GLY A 631 1.86 12.57 -0.14
C GLY A 631 1.96 14.06 -0.50
N VAL A 632 1.36 14.90 0.35
CA VAL A 632 1.11 16.31 0.02
C VAL A 632 2.38 17.12 -0.28
N LEU A 633 3.50 16.80 0.38
CA LEU A 633 4.78 17.52 0.27
C LEU A 633 5.42 17.41 -1.12
N ASN A 634 5.09 16.38 -1.90
CA ASN A 634 5.56 16.22 -3.29
C ASN A 634 5.02 17.26 -4.26
N ASN A 635 3.96 17.99 -3.89
CA ASN A 635 3.39 19.05 -4.71
C ASN A 635 4.18 20.36 -4.66
N GLU A 636 5.02 20.53 -3.65
CA GLU A 636 5.93 21.67 -3.54
C GLU A 636 7.16 21.41 -4.40
N VAL A 637 7.46 22.31 -5.33
CA VAL A 637 8.49 22.12 -6.36
C VAL A 637 9.88 21.94 -5.73
N GLU A 638 10.16 22.71 -4.68
CA GLU A 638 11.40 22.68 -3.92
C GLU A 638 11.63 21.31 -3.26
N ASN A 639 10.57 20.68 -2.75
CA ASN A 639 10.63 19.35 -2.13
C ASN A 639 10.84 18.25 -3.19
N ALA A 640 10.19 18.34 -4.35
CA ALA A 640 10.41 17.41 -5.44
C ALA A 640 11.85 17.51 -5.99
N VAL A 641 12.37 18.73 -6.17
CA VAL A 641 13.76 18.96 -6.59
C VAL A 641 14.76 18.49 -5.52
N ALA A 642 14.46 18.66 -4.24
CA ALA A 642 15.29 18.11 -3.15
C ALA A 642 15.32 16.57 -3.18
N GLN A 643 14.17 15.91 -3.35
CA GLN A 643 14.08 14.45 -3.46
C GLN A 643 14.84 13.91 -4.68
N LYS A 644 14.77 14.61 -5.82
CA LYS A 644 15.61 14.34 -6.99
C LYS A 644 17.10 14.43 -6.67
N TYR A 645 17.53 15.45 -5.92
CA TYR A 645 18.91 15.58 -5.48
C TYR A 645 19.36 14.45 -4.52
N TYR A 646 18.45 13.95 -3.67
CA TYR A 646 18.74 12.83 -2.76
C TYR A 646 18.81 11.47 -3.48
N GLY A 647 18.20 11.34 -4.67
CA GLY A 647 18.21 10.12 -5.49
C GLY A 647 16.91 9.33 -5.50
N VAL A 648 15.77 9.97 -5.18
CA VAL A 648 14.42 9.39 -5.33
C VAL A 648 14.14 9.15 -6.82
N ASP A 649 13.63 7.97 -7.16
CA ASP A 649 13.44 7.52 -8.54
C ASP A 649 12.16 8.10 -9.19
N ALA A 650 11.09 8.27 -8.41
CA ALA A 650 9.86 8.92 -8.88
C ALA A 650 9.10 9.63 -7.75
N VAL A 651 8.37 10.68 -8.09
CA VAL A 651 7.45 11.39 -7.19
C VAL A 651 6.02 11.26 -7.69
N ILE A 652 5.13 10.77 -6.83
CA ILE A 652 3.68 10.76 -7.03
C ILE A 652 3.14 12.14 -6.59
N VAL A 653 2.44 12.82 -7.49
CA VAL A 653 2.01 14.23 -7.34
C VAL A 653 0.56 14.46 -7.76
N ASP A 654 -0.10 15.41 -7.11
CA ASP A 654 -1.36 15.98 -7.61
C ASP A 654 -1.07 17.02 -8.73
N SER A 655 -0.03 17.82 -8.53
CA SER A 655 0.35 18.96 -9.39
C SER A 655 1.40 18.59 -10.45
N VAL A 656 1.00 17.80 -11.45
CA VAL A 656 1.90 17.29 -12.52
C VAL A 656 2.72 18.38 -13.19
N LEU A 657 2.09 19.41 -13.79
CA LEU A 657 2.80 20.37 -14.64
C LEU A 657 3.83 21.23 -13.89
N PRO A 658 3.53 21.83 -12.71
CA PRO A 658 4.52 22.59 -11.95
C PRO A 658 5.73 21.74 -11.52
N VAL A 659 5.48 20.55 -10.95
CA VAL A 659 6.56 19.68 -10.46
C VAL A 659 7.42 19.18 -11.61
N ARG A 660 6.81 18.74 -12.72
CA ARG A 660 7.55 18.30 -13.92
C ARG A 660 8.45 19.39 -14.49
N LYS A 661 8.00 20.65 -14.53
CA LYS A 661 8.83 21.79 -14.95
C LYS A 661 10.01 22.01 -14.01
N GLY A 662 9.77 22.06 -12.70
CA GLY A 662 10.83 22.27 -11.71
C GLY A 662 11.88 21.16 -11.70
N LEU A 663 11.46 19.90 -11.87
CA LEU A 663 12.38 18.77 -12.01
C LEU A 663 13.24 18.84 -13.28
N ARG A 664 12.72 19.39 -14.38
CA ARG A 664 13.45 19.55 -15.65
C ARG A 664 14.28 20.84 -15.72
N GLY A 665 13.93 21.85 -14.93
CA GLY A 665 14.53 23.19 -14.99
C GLY A 665 13.91 24.10 -16.07
N ASP A 666 12.64 23.84 -16.44
CA ASP A 666 11.87 24.50 -17.52
C ASP A 666 11.05 25.73 -17.07
#